data_AF-A0A7J9K0Q4-F1
#
_entry.id   AF-A0A7J9K0Q4-F1
#
_cell.length_a   1.000
_cell.length_b   1.000
_cell.length_c   1.000
_cell.angle_alpha   90.00
_cell.angle_beta   90.00
_cell.angle_gamma   90.00
#
_symmetry.space_group_name_H-M   'P 1'
#
loop_
_entity.id
_entity.type
_entity.pdbx_description
1 polymer ?
#
loop_
_entity_poly.entity_id
_entity_poly.type
_entity_poly.pdbx_seq_one_letter_code
_entity_poly.pdbx_strand_id
1 'polypeptide(L)'
;MHLNNLVFAFFLVIILVISLTNAQTCLETGNNFTTNSPFARNRNLILTSLPTNVSKDGGFFNTSIGEEGPNRVYAQALCRGDLSGEDCLVYVNFTAHQLLSSCKNQTEAFSWDGDIPCLVRYSDKSLFGVLALEPIQEGINPNAITDVASNLTLFFELWGELMEAVAKKASMGSSKLKYATGVAEEIQALMQCTPDLSESNCLTCLRTLIRRYTACCRTYQGGYVETPSCRMRWDLYTFFSPTADTVRLSLSSPPPDSIDNPLVTIKDNKESISSKTIAIIVVPVIVLVAIVAAVFVLRQKTKSSKQDMNNKDNGLELESLQFQLKSVIKATNNFSHDNMLGQGGFGAVYKGRFDDGQQIAVKRLFNESREGDDEFKNEVMLMARLQHRNFVKLKGFCLERKEKLLIFEFVPNSSLDHFLFDPNKRLLIDWDTRYKIITGIARGLLYLHEDSRYRIIHRDLKASNILLDEEMNPKISDFGMARLFKADQTRDNTRRVAGTFGYMAPEYVKRGKLSLKSDVYSFGVLILEIISGDKISHFHNNGADLLTYAWRNWREGTSLNLVDEYLRGSRGSRSEMTRCIHIGLLCVQENDENRPSMNSVLLMLSDTSISMLMPSTPAFMNPNSATIVQSETSASASSNYNNSDGFTRNEVTVSTLVPR
;
A
#
# COMPACT_ATOMS: atom_id res chain seq x y z
N MET A 1 -3.40 -11.36 39.00
CA MET A 1 -3.58 -12.58 38.19
C MET A 1 -4.90 -12.65 37.42
N HIS A 2 -5.88 -11.78 37.66
CA HIS A 2 -7.17 -11.79 36.95
C HIS A 2 -7.28 -10.87 35.71
N LEU A 3 -6.27 -10.04 35.41
CA LEU A 3 -6.33 -9.05 34.32
C LEU A 3 -5.85 -9.58 32.95
N ASN A 4 -5.06 -10.66 32.92
CA ASN A 4 -4.52 -11.25 31.69
C ASN A 4 -5.58 -11.97 30.83
N ASN A 5 -6.69 -12.42 31.44
CA ASN A 5 -7.74 -13.12 30.71
C ASN A 5 -8.73 -12.15 30.03
N LEU A 6 -8.80 -10.89 30.47
CA LEU A 6 -9.69 -9.88 29.88
C LEU A 6 -9.08 -9.22 28.64
N VAL A 7 -7.74 -9.03 28.63
CA VAL A 7 -6.96 -8.51 27.49
C VAL A 7 -6.92 -9.51 26.33
N PHE A 8 -6.83 -10.81 26.62
CA PHE A 8 -6.87 -11.86 25.60
C PHE A 8 -8.27 -11.99 24.96
N ALA A 9 -9.34 -11.73 25.71
CA ALA A 9 -10.71 -11.76 25.21
C ALA A 9 -11.05 -10.54 24.32
N PHE A 10 -10.43 -9.38 24.58
CA PHE A 10 -10.64 -8.16 23.78
C PHE A 10 -9.86 -8.19 22.45
N PHE A 11 -8.66 -8.79 22.43
CA PHE A 11 -7.87 -9.01 21.21
C PHE A 11 -8.53 -10.00 20.22
N LEU A 12 -9.28 -10.98 20.73
CA LEU A 12 -10.05 -11.93 19.90
C LEU A 12 -11.27 -11.28 19.21
N VAL A 13 -11.78 -10.16 19.73
CA VAL A 13 -12.95 -9.45 19.17
C VAL A 13 -12.56 -8.38 18.15
N ILE A 14 -11.33 -7.85 18.21
CA ILE A 14 -10.85 -6.81 17.29
C ILE A 14 -10.23 -7.40 16.00
N ILE A 15 -9.74 -8.65 16.04
CA ILE A 15 -9.37 -9.40 14.82
C ILE A 15 -10.60 -9.66 13.92
N LEU A 16 -11.83 -9.45 14.43
CA LEU A 16 -13.07 -9.69 13.70
C LEU A 16 -13.65 -8.47 12.94
N VAL A 17 -13.07 -7.25 13.00
CA VAL A 17 -13.83 -6.06 12.54
C VAL A 17 -13.21 -5.18 11.45
N ILE A 18 -11.90 -5.11 11.18
CA ILE A 18 -11.44 -4.38 9.96
C ILE A 18 -10.27 -5.11 9.31
N SER A 19 -10.66 -6.16 8.62
CA SER A 19 -10.05 -6.57 7.39
C SER A 19 -11.21 -6.63 6.40
N LEU A 20 -11.14 -6.00 5.22
CA LEU A 20 -11.99 -6.44 4.11
C LEU A 20 -11.42 -7.78 3.64
N THR A 21 -11.50 -8.78 4.51
CA THR A 21 -11.04 -10.13 4.28
C THR A 21 -12.23 -11.02 4.07
N ASN A 22 -12.06 -12.00 3.19
CA ASN A 22 -13.00 -13.10 3.06
C ASN A 22 -13.34 -13.63 4.46
N ALA A 23 -14.61 -13.59 4.82
CA ALA A 23 -15.06 -14.08 6.12
C ALA A 23 -14.65 -15.54 6.26
N GLN A 24 -13.90 -15.91 7.30
CA GLN A 24 -13.66 -17.32 7.63
C GLN A 24 -15.00 -18.10 7.67
N THR A 25 -15.08 -19.24 6.98
CA THR A 25 -16.33 -20.01 6.99
C THR A 25 -16.22 -21.18 7.95
N CYS A 26 -16.88 -21.03 9.10
CA CYS A 26 -17.11 -22.12 10.04
C CYS A 26 -18.42 -22.82 9.66
N LEU A 27 -18.35 -24.09 9.25
CA LEU A 27 -19.52 -24.80 8.73
C LEU A 27 -20.35 -25.37 9.88
N GLU A 28 -21.63 -25.01 9.94
CA GLU A 28 -22.58 -25.58 10.90
C GLU A 28 -23.14 -26.91 10.36
N THR A 29 -22.34 -27.97 10.41
CA THR A 29 -22.73 -29.30 9.91
C THR A 29 -23.48 -30.17 10.93
N GLY A 30 -23.82 -29.60 12.10
CA GLY A 30 -24.53 -30.30 13.19
C GLY A 30 -23.63 -31.12 14.11
N ASN A 31 -22.38 -31.39 13.71
CA ASN A 31 -21.36 -32.01 14.56
C ASN A 31 -20.48 -30.92 15.18
N ASN A 32 -20.66 -30.68 16.48
CA ASN A 32 -19.78 -29.81 17.24
C ASN A 32 -18.93 -30.65 18.21
N PHE A 33 -17.65 -30.31 18.32
CA PHE A 33 -16.77 -30.93 19.30
C PHE A 33 -16.67 -30.05 20.57
N THR A 34 -16.39 -30.67 21.71
CA THR A 34 -16.14 -29.94 22.96
C THR A 34 -14.69 -29.46 23.03
N THR A 35 -14.42 -28.26 23.55
CA THR A 35 -13.08 -27.64 23.54
C THR A 35 -11.92 -28.46 24.16
N ASN A 36 -12.22 -29.41 25.05
CA ASN A 36 -11.24 -30.33 25.65
C ASN A 36 -11.29 -31.75 25.06
N SER A 37 -12.02 -31.96 23.96
CA SER A 37 -12.08 -33.27 23.32
C SER A 37 -10.73 -33.63 22.67
N PRO A 38 -10.47 -34.93 22.46
CA PRO A 38 -9.33 -35.33 21.66
C PRO A 38 -9.35 -34.71 20.25
N PHE A 39 -10.53 -34.55 19.62
CA PHE A 39 -10.68 -33.81 18.37
C PHE A 39 -10.11 -32.38 18.44
N ALA A 40 -10.46 -31.62 19.49
CA ALA A 40 -9.98 -30.25 19.67
C ALA A 40 -8.44 -30.18 19.73
N ARG A 41 -7.84 -31.11 20.50
CA ARG A 41 -6.38 -31.21 20.62
C ARG A 41 -5.75 -31.57 19.28
N ASN A 42 -6.31 -32.53 18.57
CA ASN A 42 -5.80 -32.95 17.26
C ASN A 42 -5.91 -31.83 16.22
N ARG A 43 -6.99 -31.05 16.25
CA ARG A 43 -7.20 -29.88 15.38
C ARG A 43 -6.18 -28.79 15.63
N ASN A 44 -5.88 -28.48 16.90
CA ASN A 44 -4.87 -27.46 17.20
C ASN A 44 -3.48 -27.92 16.77
N LEU A 45 -3.13 -29.19 17.03
CA LEU A 45 -1.85 -29.76 16.62
C LEU A 45 -1.67 -29.75 15.10
N ILE A 46 -2.68 -30.22 14.35
CA ILE A 46 -2.59 -30.31 12.90
C ILE A 46 -2.47 -28.91 12.28
N LEU A 47 -3.34 -27.97 12.67
CA LEU A 47 -3.32 -26.60 12.12
C LEU A 47 -2.04 -25.83 12.44
N THR A 48 -1.41 -26.07 13.60
CA THR A 48 -0.12 -25.44 13.95
C THR A 48 1.05 -26.02 13.16
N SER A 49 0.95 -27.28 12.71
CA SER A 49 2.00 -27.95 11.93
C SER A 49 1.92 -27.68 10.41
N LEU A 50 0.72 -27.39 9.91
CA LEU A 50 0.46 -27.18 8.48
C LEU A 50 1.39 -26.17 7.80
N PRO A 51 1.67 -24.97 8.35
CA PRO A 51 2.45 -23.94 7.66
C PRO A 51 3.86 -24.40 7.30
N THR A 52 4.52 -25.12 8.23
CA THR A 52 5.86 -25.66 7.98
C THR A 52 5.85 -26.82 7.00
N ASN A 53 4.79 -27.64 6.97
CA ASN A 53 4.71 -28.80 6.11
C ASN A 53 4.38 -28.42 4.67
N VAL A 54 3.41 -27.52 4.46
CA VAL A 54 3.03 -27.04 3.12
C VAL A 54 4.15 -26.26 2.44
N SER A 55 4.91 -25.48 3.21
CA SER A 55 6.11 -24.78 2.74
C SER A 55 7.18 -25.75 2.24
N LYS A 56 7.37 -26.88 2.94
CA LYS A 56 8.34 -27.92 2.56
C LYS A 56 7.85 -28.81 1.42
N ASP A 57 6.55 -29.02 1.27
CA ASP A 57 5.98 -29.91 0.26
C ASP A 57 5.66 -29.23 -1.09
N GLY A 58 6.06 -27.96 -1.24
CA GLY A 58 5.95 -27.24 -2.51
C GLY A 58 4.58 -26.60 -2.74
N GLY A 59 3.86 -26.25 -1.67
CA GLY A 59 2.68 -25.39 -1.74
C GLY A 59 1.33 -26.09 -1.60
N PHE A 60 1.26 -27.42 -1.56
CA PHE A 60 0.06 -28.16 -1.17
C PHE A 60 0.44 -29.23 -0.17
N PHE A 61 -0.33 -29.36 0.91
CA PHE A 61 -0.12 -30.42 1.89
C PHE A 61 -1.43 -30.78 2.56
N ASN A 62 -1.70 -32.07 2.68
CA ASN A 62 -2.85 -32.59 3.39
C ASN A 62 -2.42 -33.69 4.35
N THR A 63 -3.06 -33.76 5.51
CA THR A 63 -2.71 -34.74 6.55
C THR A 63 -3.87 -34.97 7.51
N SER A 64 -3.74 -35.98 8.37
CA SER A 64 -4.73 -36.26 9.42
C SER A 64 -4.06 -36.65 10.72
N ILE A 65 -4.65 -36.26 11.85
CA ILE A 65 -4.19 -36.63 13.20
C ILE A 65 -5.37 -37.21 14.00
N GLY A 66 -5.10 -38.21 14.83
CA GLY A 66 -6.06 -38.88 15.70
C GLY A 66 -6.37 -40.31 15.28
N GLU A 67 -6.79 -41.12 16.24
CA GLU A 67 -7.28 -42.48 16.01
C GLU A 67 -8.58 -42.46 15.19
N GLU A 68 -8.85 -43.54 14.45
CA GLU A 68 -10.08 -43.67 13.68
C GLU A 68 -11.31 -43.52 14.57
N GLY A 69 -12.29 -42.75 14.09
CA GLY A 69 -13.50 -42.40 14.84
C GLY A 69 -13.67 -40.88 14.99
N PRO A 70 -14.51 -40.43 15.93
CA PRO A 70 -14.99 -39.04 15.99
C PRO A 70 -13.91 -38.01 16.39
N ASN A 71 -12.70 -38.47 16.67
CA ASN A 71 -11.58 -37.64 17.11
C ASN A 71 -10.51 -37.41 16.03
N ARG A 72 -10.66 -38.04 14.86
CA ARG A 72 -9.75 -37.83 13.73
C ARG A 72 -10.02 -36.50 13.07
N VAL A 73 -8.98 -35.72 12.83
CA VAL A 73 -9.05 -34.43 12.12
C VAL A 73 -8.29 -34.56 10.83
N TYR A 74 -8.95 -34.24 9.72
CA TYR A 74 -8.33 -34.07 8.41
C TYR A 74 -8.08 -32.60 8.18
N ALA A 75 -6.93 -32.24 7.61
CA ALA A 75 -6.65 -30.86 7.23
C ALA A 75 -5.86 -30.78 5.94
N GLN A 76 -6.04 -29.67 5.23
CA GLN A 76 -5.31 -29.33 4.01
C GLN A 76 -4.90 -27.86 4.02
N ALA A 77 -3.76 -27.58 3.40
CA ALA A 77 -3.30 -26.23 3.10
C ALA A 77 -2.87 -26.13 1.64
N LEU A 78 -3.18 -25.02 0.98
CA LEU A 78 -2.79 -24.73 -0.40
C LEU A 78 -2.35 -23.28 -0.53
N CYS A 79 -1.10 -23.09 -0.93
CA CYS A 79 -0.52 -21.80 -1.27
C CYS A 79 -0.85 -21.43 -2.72
N ARG A 80 -0.89 -20.13 -3.00
CA ARG A 80 -1.02 -19.66 -4.39
C ARG A 80 0.18 -20.14 -5.21
N GLY A 81 -0.08 -20.57 -6.44
CA GLY A 81 0.90 -21.32 -7.24
C GLY A 81 2.19 -20.58 -7.61
N ASP A 82 2.26 -19.27 -7.42
CA ASP A 82 3.41 -18.42 -7.71
C ASP A 82 4.18 -17.96 -6.46
N LEU A 83 3.86 -18.51 -5.26
CA LEU A 83 4.51 -18.12 -4.02
C LEU A 83 5.80 -18.88 -3.73
N SER A 84 6.73 -18.19 -3.05
CA SER A 84 7.91 -18.82 -2.46
C SER A 84 7.54 -19.67 -1.25
N GLY A 85 8.40 -20.63 -0.88
CA GLY A 85 8.19 -21.44 0.33
C GLY A 85 8.11 -20.59 1.61
N GLU A 86 8.86 -19.48 1.68
CA GLU A 86 8.83 -18.56 2.83
C GLU A 86 7.50 -17.81 2.90
N ASP A 87 7.02 -17.27 1.78
CA ASP A 87 5.73 -16.57 1.73
C ASP A 87 4.58 -17.54 2.03
N CYS A 88 4.61 -18.74 1.46
CA CYS A 88 3.66 -19.82 1.71
C CYS A 88 3.54 -20.14 3.22
N LEU A 89 4.68 -20.20 3.93
CA LEU A 89 4.69 -20.40 5.39
C LEU A 89 3.98 -19.26 6.12
N VAL A 90 4.30 -18.00 5.79
CA VAL A 90 3.73 -16.83 6.46
C VAL A 90 2.22 -16.76 6.30
N TYR A 91 1.71 -16.89 5.06
CA TYR A 91 0.28 -16.78 4.79
C TYR A 91 -0.51 -17.95 5.35
N VAL A 92 -0.04 -19.19 5.19
CA VAL A 92 -0.74 -20.35 5.78
C VAL A 92 -0.74 -20.29 7.30
N ASN A 93 0.33 -19.80 7.93
CA ASN A 93 0.36 -19.60 9.37
C ASN A 93 -0.70 -18.61 9.83
N PHE A 94 -0.83 -17.48 9.14
CA PHE A 94 -1.86 -16.48 9.42
C PHE A 94 -3.28 -17.07 9.26
N THR A 95 -3.57 -17.73 8.14
CA THR A 95 -4.89 -18.32 7.87
C THR A 95 -5.23 -19.44 8.87
N ALA A 96 -4.27 -20.29 9.24
CA ALA A 96 -4.47 -21.34 10.22
C ALA A 96 -4.74 -20.77 11.63
N HIS A 97 -4.03 -19.72 12.03
CA HIS A 97 -4.28 -19.04 13.29
C HIS A 97 -5.66 -18.39 13.35
N GLN A 98 -6.12 -17.80 12.24
CA GLN A 98 -7.47 -17.25 12.18
C GLN A 98 -8.55 -18.32 12.29
N LEU A 99 -8.41 -19.46 11.60
CA LEU A 99 -9.38 -20.55 11.73
C LEU A 99 -9.45 -21.09 13.16
N LEU A 100 -8.31 -21.14 13.85
CA LEU A 100 -8.25 -21.50 15.26
C LEU A 100 -8.95 -20.49 16.18
N SER A 101 -8.81 -19.18 15.90
CA SER A 101 -9.45 -18.12 16.69
C SER A 101 -10.95 -18.02 16.47
N SER A 102 -11.38 -18.22 15.21
CA SER A 102 -12.74 -17.88 14.77
C SER A 102 -13.70 -19.07 14.84
N CYS A 103 -13.25 -20.27 14.47
CA CYS A 103 -14.10 -21.48 14.49
C CYS A 103 -13.85 -22.27 15.78
N LYS A 104 -14.70 -22.09 16.80
CA LYS A 104 -14.41 -22.57 18.17
C LYS A 104 -14.80 -24.02 18.41
N ASN A 105 -15.87 -24.50 17.79
CA ASN A 105 -16.47 -25.81 18.08
C ASN A 105 -16.95 -26.56 16.84
N GLN A 106 -16.87 -25.96 15.66
CA GLN A 106 -17.25 -26.57 14.39
C GLN A 106 -16.23 -27.65 14.01
N THR A 107 -16.69 -28.83 13.62
CA THR A 107 -15.78 -29.87 13.13
C THR A 107 -15.24 -29.57 11.75
N GLU A 108 -15.84 -28.66 10.99
CA GLU A 108 -15.42 -28.29 9.64
C GLU A 108 -15.30 -26.77 9.45
N ALA A 109 -14.23 -26.32 8.81
CA ALA A 109 -14.06 -24.93 8.40
C ALA A 109 -13.03 -24.77 7.27
N PHE A 110 -13.13 -23.67 6.53
CA PHE A 110 -12.10 -23.26 5.57
C PHE A 110 -11.96 -21.74 5.50
N SER A 111 -10.81 -21.30 5.00
CA SER A 111 -10.53 -19.88 4.74
C SER A 111 -9.52 -19.75 3.61
N TRP A 112 -9.76 -18.77 2.74
CA TRP A 112 -8.81 -18.28 1.72
C TRP A 112 -8.19 -16.94 2.16
N ASP A 113 -7.99 -16.69 3.47
CA ASP A 113 -7.64 -15.34 3.92
C ASP A 113 -6.21 -14.86 3.57
N GLY A 114 -6.06 -13.53 3.43
CA GLY A 114 -4.81 -12.79 3.22
C GLY A 114 -4.79 -11.92 1.96
N ASP A 115 -3.96 -10.86 1.95
CA ASP A 115 -3.69 -10.02 0.76
C ASP A 115 -3.20 -10.85 -0.44
N ILE A 116 -2.50 -11.94 -0.14
CA ILE A 116 -2.16 -13.03 -1.05
C ILE A 116 -2.81 -14.32 -0.53
N PRO A 117 -3.99 -14.67 -1.05
CA PRO A 117 -4.85 -15.64 -0.40
C PRO A 117 -4.37 -17.10 -0.54
N CYS A 118 -4.23 -17.80 0.61
CA CYS A 118 -3.92 -19.22 0.74
C CYS A 118 -5.09 -19.97 1.38
N LEU A 119 -5.37 -21.21 0.96
CA LEU A 119 -6.42 -22.04 1.55
C LEU A 119 -5.88 -22.76 2.77
N VAL A 120 -6.65 -22.73 3.86
CA VAL A 120 -6.57 -23.71 4.95
C VAL A 120 -7.95 -24.28 5.20
N ARG A 121 -8.07 -25.59 5.37
CA ARG A 121 -9.34 -26.27 5.65
C ARG A 121 -9.13 -27.45 6.61
N TYR A 122 -10.09 -27.69 7.49
CA TYR A 122 -10.14 -28.91 8.32
C TYR A 122 -11.55 -29.50 8.38
N SER A 123 -11.67 -30.79 8.70
CA SER A 123 -12.94 -31.52 8.85
C SER A 123 -12.77 -32.78 9.73
N ASP A 124 -13.87 -33.26 10.33
CA ASP A 124 -14.00 -34.60 10.93
C ASP A 124 -14.19 -35.72 9.90
N LYS A 125 -14.40 -35.35 8.64
CA LYS A 125 -14.50 -36.25 7.49
C LYS A 125 -13.29 -36.05 6.58
N SER A 126 -12.97 -37.10 5.83
CA SER A 126 -11.90 -37.00 4.84
C SER A 126 -12.21 -35.88 3.83
N LEU A 127 -11.25 -34.97 3.67
CA LEU A 127 -11.29 -33.89 2.69
C LEU A 127 -10.64 -34.28 1.36
N PHE A 128 -9.88 -35.38 1.35
CA PHE A 128 -8.93 -35.67 0.30
C PHE A 128 -9.64 -36.20 -0.94
N GLY A 129 -9.45 -35.52 -2.07
CA GLY A 129 -10.10 -35.81 -3.34
C GLY A 129 -11.59 -35.50 -3.36
N VAL A 130 -12.12 -34.81 -2.35
CA VAL A 130 -13.55 -34.49 -2.23
C VAL A 130 -13.82 -33.12 -2.84
N LEU A 131 -14.63 -33.09 -3.90
CA LEU A 131 -15.10 -31.85 -4.52
C LEU A 131 -16.15 -31.17 -3.64
N ALA A 132 -15.84 -29.97 -3.17
CA ALA A 132 -16.74 -29.12 -2.40
C ALA A 132 -16.98 -27.80 -3.15
N LEU A 133 -18.21 -27.63 -3.65
CA LEU A 133 -18.63 -26.44 -4.40
C LEU A 133 -19.28 -25.36 -3.53
N GLU A 134 -19.62 -25.70 -2.28
CA GLU A 134 -20.26 -24.81 -1.33
C GLU A 134 -19.51 -24.84 0.01
N PRO A 135 -19.56 -23.75 0.78
CA PRO A 135 -20.18 -22.47 0.45
C PRO A 135 -19.32 -21.63 -0.51
N ILE A 136 -19.97 -20.82 -1.32
CA ILE A 136 -19.32 -19.86 -2.23
C ILE A 136 -18.98 -18.56 -1.50
N GLN A 137 -17.77 -18.06 -1.72
CA GLN A 137 -17.33 -16.72 -1.33
C GLN A 137 -17.03 -15.89 -2.57
N GLU A 138 -17.49 -14.65 -2.61
CA GLU A 138 -17.34 -13.78 -3.78
C GLU A 138 -17.06 -12.33 -3.37
N GLY A 139 -16.21 -11.66 -4.17
CA GLY A 139 -15.86 -10.27 -3.97
C GLY A 139 -15.68 -9.58 -5.32
N ILE A 140 -16.13 -8.34 -5.42
CA ILE A 140 -16.16 -7.57 -6.66
C ILE A 140 -15.19 -6.38 -6.60
N ASN A 141 -14.61 -6.05 -7.75
CA ASN A 141 -13.95 -4.76 -7.93
C ASN A 141 -15.06 -3.67 -7.98
N PRO A 142 -14.98 -2.59 -7.19
CA PRO A 142 -16.07 -1.61 -7.10
C PRO A 142 -16.30 -0.81 -8.38
N ASN A 143 -15.35 -0.82 -9.34
CA ASN A 143 -15.48 -0.08 -10.59
C ASN A 143 -16.37 -0.81 -11.61
N ALA A 144 -17.18 -0.06 -12.36
CA ALA A 144 -18.10 -0.61 -13.36
C ALA A 144 -17.40 -0.88 -14.70
N ILE A 145 -17.68 -2.02 -15.34
CA ILE A 145 -17.02 -2.42 -16.60
C ILE A 145 -17.33 -1.47 -17.78
N THR A 146 -18.43 -0.73 -17.68
CA THR A 146 -18.87 0.28 -18.66
C THR A 146 -17.88 1.42 -18.85
N ASP A 147 -16.97 1.64 -17.90
CA ASP A 147 -15.99 2.73 -17.96
C ASP A 147 -14.76 2.40 -18.83
N VAL A 148 -14.60 1.14 -19.26
CA VAL A 148 -13.37 0.67 -19.93
C VAL A 148 -13.64 -0.04 -21.27
N ALA A 149 -14.77 -0.73 -21.42
CA ALA A 149 -15.07 -1.48 -22.64
C ALA A 149 -16.10 -0.75 -23.53
N SER A 150 -15.68 -0.34 -24.73
CA SER A 150 -16.55 0.28 -25.75
C SER A 150 -17.56 -0.71 -26.37
N ASN A 151 -17.23 -2.01 -26.37
CA ASN A 151 -18.11 -3.10 -26.79
C ASN A 151 -18.12 -4.21 -25.73
N LEU A 152 -19.12 -4.17 -24.84
CA LEU A 152 -19.27 -5.14 -23.74
C LEU A 152 -19.47 -6.57 -24.23
N THR A 153 -20.09 -6.78 -25.39
CA THR A 153 -20.33 -8.12 -25.93
C THR A 153 -19.00 -8.79 -26.27
N LEU A 154 -18.16 -8.11 -27.06
CA LEU A 154 -16.84 -8.60 -27.45
C LEU A 154 -15.93 -8.82 -26.25
N PHE A 155 -15.98 -7.91 -25.28
CA PHE A 155 -15.23 -8.03 -24.03
C PHE A 155 -15.59 -9.32 -23.28
N PHE A 156 -16.88 -9.62 -23.13
CA PHE A 156 -17.32 -10.82 -22.40
C PHE A 156 -17.13 -12.12 -23.19
N GLU A 157 -17.10 -12.06 -24.52
CA GLU A 157 -16.68 -13.19 -25.35
C GLU A 157 -15.20 -13.51 -25.11
N LEU A 158 -14.32 -12.50 -25.21
CA LEU A 158 -12.88 -12.66 -24.94
C LEU A 158 -12.61 -13.10 -23.50
N TRP A 159 -13.32 -12.51 -22.53
CA TRP A 159 -13.26 -12.93 -21.13
C TRP A 159 -13.67 -14.40 -20.99
N GLY A 160 -14.79 -14.82 -21.58
CA GLY A 160 -15.27 -16.20 -21.50
C GLY A 160 -14.27 -17.20 -22.07
N GLU A 161 -13.68 -16.89 -23.23
CA GLU A 161 -12.63 -17.71 -23.84
C GLU A 161 -11.38 -17.81 -22.97
N LEU A 162 -10.92 -16.68 -22.43
CA LEU A 162 -9.75 -16.65 -21.54
C LEU A 162 -10.00 -17.47 -20.28
N MET A 163 -11.13 -17.26 -19.62
CA MET A 163 -11.47 -17.95 -18.37
C MET A 163 -11.59 -19.46 -18.58
N GLU A 164 -12.20 -19.90 -19.68
CA GLU A 164 -12.30 -21.31 -20.02
C GLU A 164 -10.93 -21.94 -20.36
N ALA A 165 -10.06 -21.21 -21.07
CA ALA A 165 -8.71 -21.67 -21.39
C ALA A 165 -7.83 -21.79 -20.13
N VAL A 166 -7.90 -20.81 -19.23
CA VAL A 166 -7.19 -20.82 -17.94
C VAL A 166 -7.73 -21.94 -17.04
N ALA A 167 -9.05 -22.18 -17.02
CA ALA A 167 -9.66 -23.26 -16.25
C ALA A 167 -9.15 -24.64 -16.69
N LYS A 168 -9.13 -24.91 -18.01
CA LYS A 168 -8.59 -26.16 -18.57
C LYS A 168 -7.11 -26.33 -18.25
N LYS A 169 -6.32 -25.26 -18.38
CA LYS A 169 -4.88 -25.33 -18.07
C LYS A 169 -4.64 -25.63 -16.60
N ALA A 170 -5.36 -24.97 -15.69
CA ALA A 170 -5.26 -25.24 -14.26
C ALA A 170 -5.65 -26.69 -13.94
N SER A 171 -6.71 -27.23 -14.56
CA SER A 171 -7.19 -28.57 -14.28
C SER A 171 -6.23 -29.70 -14.68
N MET A 172 -5.47 -29.49 -15.75
CA MET A 172 -4.43 -30.43 -16.22
C MET A 172 -3.15 -30.41 -15.37
N GLY A 173 -3.09 -29.59 -14.31
CA GLY A 173 -1.93 -29.52 -13.43
C GLY A 173 -1.62 -30.83 -12.69
N SER A 174 -0.43 -30.89 -12.10
CA SER A 174 0.09 -32.08 -11.40
C SER A 174 -0.58 -32.31 -10.04
N SER A 175 -0.23 -33.42 -9.39
CA SER A 175 -0.63 -33.73 -8.00
C SER A 175 -0.06 -32.77 -6.94
N LYS A 176 0.86 -31.88 -7.31
CA LYS A 176 1.40 -30.85 -6.41
C LYS A 176 0.86 -29.45 -6.71
N LEU A 177 0.42 -29.20 -7.94
CA LEU A 177 0.03 -27.86 -8.37
C LEU A 177 -0.97 -27.93 -9.53
N LYS A 178 -2.18 -27.42 -9.28
CA LYS A 178 -3.22 -27.19 -10.27
C LYS A 178 -3.59 -25.70 -10.32
N TYR A 179 -2.74 -24.95 -11.00
CA TYR A 179 -2.73 -23.49 -11.05
C TYR A 179 -2.47 -23.02 -12.48
N ALA A 180 -3.17 -21.99 -12.93
CA ALA A 180 -2.88 -21.32 -14.19
C ALA A 180 -3.19 -19.84 -14.11
N THR A 181 -2.50 -19.08 -14.97
CA THR A 181 -2.74 -17.67 -15.21
C THR A 181 -3.01 -17.43 -16.68
N GLY A 182 -3.75 -16.37 -16.99
CA GLY A 182 -4.04 -15.97 -18.35
C GLY A 182 -4.07 -14.47 -18.52
N VAL A 183 -3.70 -14.04 -19.73
CA VAL A 183 -3.77 -12.64 -20.16
C VAL A 183 -4.44 -12.58 -21.53
N ALA A 184 -5.45 -11.73 -21.68
CA ALA A 184 -6.02 -11.37 -22.96
C ALA A 184 -6.27 -9.86 -22.97
N GLU A 185 -5.57 -9.13 -23.84
CA GLU A 185 -5.54 -7.65 -23.80
C GLU A 185 -5.20 -7.14 -22.39
N GLU A 186 -6.14 -6.46 -21.74
CA GLU A 186 -6.01 -5.92 -20.38
C GLU A 186 -6.52 -6.89 -19.29
N ILE A 187 -7.19 -7.98 -19.68
CA ILE A 187 -7.78 -8.95 -18.75
C ILE A 187 -6.68 -9.83 -18.17
N GLN A 188 -6.52 -9.80 -16.84
CA GLN A 188 -5.63 -10.67 -16.08
C GLN A 188 -6.48 -11.70 -15.34
N ALA A 189 -6.21 -12.99 -15.53
CA ALA A 189 -6.98 -14.09 -14.94
C ALA A 189 -6.07 -15.08 -14.20
N LEU A 190 -6.55 -15.62 -13.09
CA LEU A 190 -5.88 -16.62 -12.28
C LEU A 190 -6.90 -17.63 -11.76
N MET A 191 -6.59 -18.91 -11.89
CA MET A 191 -7.41 -20.00 -11.37
C MET A 191 -6.57 -21.06 -10.70
N GLN A 192 -7.13 -21.64 -9.66
CA GLN A 192 -6.47 -22.70 -8.90
C GLN A 192 -7.48 -23.63 -8.25
N CYS A 193 -7.15 -24.91 -8.16
CA CYS A 193 -7.91 -25.89 -7.40
C CYS A 193 -6.97 -26.75 -6.54
N THR A 194 -7.53 -27.49 -5.58
CA THR A 194 -6.72 -28.38 -4.76
C THR A 194 -6.15 -29.54 -5.60
N PRO A 195 -4.82 -29.79 -5.56
CA PRO A 195 -4.17 -30.78 -6.41
C PRO A 195 -4.62 -32.23 -6.24
N ASP A 196 -5.30 -32.55 -5.14
CA ASP A 196 -5.86 -33.86 -4.84
C ASP A 196 -7.15 -34.18 -5.62
N LEU A 197 -7.76 -33.19 -6.29
CA LEU A 197 -8.90 -33.41 -7.18
C LEU A 197 -8.46 -34.03 -8.51
N SER A 198 -9.35 -34.82 -9.11
CA SER A 198 -9.18 -35.22 -10.51
C SER A 198 -9.25 -34.00 -11.43
N GLU A 199 -8.68 -34.11 -12.63
CA GLU A 199 -8.79 -33.06 -13.66
C GLU A 199 -10.26 -32.67 -13.90
N SER A 200 -11.15 -33.65 -14.03
CA SER A 200 -12.59 -33.42 -14.24
C SER A 200 -13.24 -32.68 -13.07
N ASN A 201 -12.94 -33.05 -11.82
CA ASN A 201 -13.49 -32.38 -10.64
C ASN A 201 -12.96 -30.95 -10.50
N CYS A 202 -11.66 -30.75 -10.76
CA CYS A 202 -11.07 -29.41 -10.76
C CYS A 202 -11.72 -28.51 -11.82
N LEU A 203 -11.85 -29.01 -13.06
CA LEU A 203 -12.47 -28.26 -14.15
C LEU A 203 -13.95 -27.95 -13.86
N THR A 204 -14.68 -28.91 -13.28
CA THR A 204 -16.06 -28.72 -12.83
C THR A 204 -16.15 -27.62 -11.78
N CYS A 205 -15.23 -27.60 -10.82
CA CYS A 205 -15.14 -26.55 -9.80
C CYS A 205 -14.92 -25.17 -10.45
N LEU A 206 -13.88 -25.02 -11.27
CA LEU A 206 -13.53 -23.75 -11.90
C LEU A 206 -14.63 -23.21 -12.83
N ARG A 207 -15.28 -24.09 -13.60
CA ARG A 207 -16.45 -23.70 -14.42
C ARG A 207 -17.65 -23.26 -13.59
N THR A 208 -17.82 -23.82 -12.40
CA THR A 208 -18.86 -23.38 -11.47
C THR A 208 -18.60 -21.94 -11.00
N LEU A 209 -17.34 -21.61 -10.69
CA LEU A 209 -16.93 -20.24 -10.33
C LEU A 209 -17.19 -19.25 -11.47
N ILE A 210 -16.81 -19.60 -12.71
CA ILE A 210 -17.06 -18.79 -13.91
C ILE A 210 -18.55 -18.49 -14.04
N ARG A 211 -19.41 -19.51 -13.97
CA ARG A 211 -20.87 -19.35 -14.07
C ARG A 211 -21.42 -18.46 -12.96
N ARG A 212 -20.92 -18.62 -11.73
CA ARG A 212 -21.33 -17.81 -10.59
C ARG A 212 -20.99 -16.33 -10.80
N TYR A 213 -19.77 -16.03 -11.24
CA TYR A 213 -19.36 -14.65 -11.52
C TYR A 213 -20.21 -14.04 -12.64
N THR A 214 -20.44 -14.78 -13.72
CA THR A 214 -21.31 -14.32 -14.84
C THR A 214 -22.72 -13.97 -14.37
N ALA A 215 -23.25 -14.71 -13.38
CA ALA A 215 -24.59 -14.47 -12.83
C ALA A 215 -24.65 -13.27 -11.86
N CYS A 216 -23.67 -13.09 -10.98
CA CYS A 216 -23.71 -12.06 -9.94
C CYS A 216 -23.07 -10.73 -10.34
N CYS A 217 -22.03 -10.77 -11.17
CA CYS A 217 -20.94 -9.80 -11.08
C CYS A 217 -20.45 -9.30 -12.44
N ARG A 218 -21.17 -9.62 -13.53
CA ARG A 218 -20.80 -9.26 -14.91
C ARG A 218 -20.68 -7.74 -15.15
N THR A 219 -21.18 -6.90 -14.26
CA THR A 219 -21.12 -5.44 -14.42
C THR A 219 -19.84 -4.79 -13.89
N TYR A 220 -18.90 -5.56 -13.31
CA TYR A 220 -17.72 -5.04 -12.61
C TYR A 220 -16.40 -5.32 -13.35
N GLN A 221 -15.37 -4.50 -13.09
CA GLN A 221 -14.04 -4.57 -13.70
C GLN A 221 -13.11 -5.66 -13.13
N GLY A 222 -13.67 -6.68 -12.49
CA GLY A 222 -12.90 -7.71 -11.83
C GLY A 222 -13.55 -8.22 -10.54
N GLY A 223 -12.87 -9.15 -9.90
CA GLY A 223 -13.31 -9.79 -8.66
C GLY A 223 -12.81 -11.22 -8.54
N TYR A 224 -13.26 -11.88 -7.49
CA TYR A 224 -12.97 -13.28 -7.21
C TYR A 224 -14.24 -14.06 -6.84
N VAL A 225 -14.18 -15.38 -7.06
CA VAL A 225 -15.14 -16.36 -6.56
C VAL A 225 -14.36 -17.56 -6.06
N GLU A 226 -14.70 -18.07 -4.88
CA GLU A 226 -13.93 -19.07 -4.15
C GLU A 226 -14.87 -20.10 -3.50
N THR A 227 -14.41 -21.34 -3.42
CA THR A 227 -15.06 -22.47 -2.74
C THR A 227 -14.00 -23.23 -1.93
N PRO A 228 -14.38 -24.22 -1.10
CA PRO A 228 -13.39 -25.01 -0.36
C PRO A 228 -12.46 -25.86 -1.24
N SER A 229 -12.72 -25.95 -2.56
CA SER A 229 -11.96 -26.77 -3.51
C SER A 229 -11.24 -25.96 -4.59
N CYS A 230 -11.70 -24.76 -4.92
CA CYS A 230 -11.09 -23.97 -5.98
C CYS A 230 -11.35 -22.47 -5.84
N ARG A 231 -10.60 -21.69 -6.60
CA ARG A 231 -10.71 -20.24 -6.68
C ARG A 231 -10.49 -19.73 -8.09
N MET A 232 -11.08 -18.58 -8.32
CA MET A 232 -10.97 -17.80 -9.55
C MET A 232 -10.83 -16.34 -9.17
N ARG A 233 -9.89 -15.64 -9.81
CA ARG A 233 -9.79 -14.18 -9.76
C ARG A 233 -9.50 -13.64 -11.14
N TRP A 234 -10.11 -12.52 -11.49
CA TRP A 234 -9.71 -11.73 -12.63
C TRP A 234 -9.82 -10.24 -12.34
N ASP A 235 -8.98 -9.44 -12.97
CA ASP A 235 -8.98 -7.97 -12.85
C ASP A 235 -8.35 -7.37 -14.11
N LEU A 236 -8.51 -6.07 -14.32
CA LEU A 236 -7.85 -5.33 -15.41
C LEU A 236 -6.42 -4.85 -15.05
N TYR A 237 -6.01 -5.00 -13.79
CA TYR A 237 -4.65 -4.70 -13.34
C TYR A 237 -3.86 -5.98 -13.05
N THR A 238 -2.53 -5.90 -13.17
CA THR A 238 -1.65 -7.04 -12.92
C THR A 238 -1.54 -7.35 -11.43
N PHE A 239 -1.89 -8.57 -11.02
CA PHE A 239 -1.80 -9.07 -9.64
C PHE A 239 -1.00 -10.38 -9.49
N PHE A 240 -0.41 -10.86 -10.59
CA PHE A 240 0.56 -11.96 -10.65
C PHE A 240 1.66 -11.60 -11.66
N SER A 241 2.81 -12.27 -11.60
CA SER A 241 3.86 -12.09 -12.62
C SER A 241 3.67 -13.12 -13.74
N PRO A 242 3.43 -12.71 -15.00
CA PRO A 242 3.27 -13.65 -16.11
C PRO A 242 4.54 -14.48 -16.33
N THR A 243 4.36 -15.77 -16.63
CA THR A 243 5.44 -16.71 -16.94
C THR A 243 5.31 -17.21 -18.39
N ALA A 244 6.27 -18.01 -18.84
CA ALA A 244 6.17 -18.68 -20.14
C ALA A 244 4.94 -19.59 -20.24
N ASP A 245 4.44 -20.08 -19.10
CA ASP A 245 3.25 -20.92 -19.01
C ASP A 245 1.94 -20.12 -18.87
N THR A 246 1.96 -18.79 -18.89
CA THR A 246 0.72 -18.00 -18.88
C THR A 246 -0.05 -18.17 -20.20
N VAL A 247 -1.34 -18.47 -20.11
CA VAL A 247 -2.24 -18.53 -21.29
C VAL A 247 -2.33 -17.14 -21.92
N ARG A 248 -2.16 -17.04 -23.23
CA ARG A 248 -2.29 -15.76 -23.96
C ARG A 248 -3.31 -15.92 -25.07
N LEU A 249 -4.34 -15.09 -25.05
CA LEU A 249 -5.28 -14.94 -26.16
C LEU A 249 -5.10 -13.57 -26.79
N SER A 250 -5.29 -13.51 -28.09
CA SER A 250 -5.32 -12.28 -28.87
C SER A 250 -6.42 -12.44 -29.90
N LEU A 251 -7.21 -11.39 -30.14
CA LEU A 251 -8.20 -11.37 -31.21
C LEU A 251 -7.45 -11.50 -32.55
N SER A 252 -7.45 -12.70 -33.14
CA SER A 252 -6.90 -12.92 -34.46
C SER A 252 -7.94 -12.59 -35.52
N SER A 253 -7.61 -11.65 -36.40
CA SER A 253 -8.10 -11.56 -37.79
C SER A 253 -7.95 -12.93 -38.50
N PRO A 254 -8.71 -13.20 -39.60
CA PRO A 254 -8.83 -14.56 -40.16
C PRO A 254 -7.49 -15.13 -40.66
N PRO A 255 -7.35 -16.46 -40.75
CA PRO A 255 -6.07 -17.11 -41.03
C PRO A 255 -5.67 -16.92 -42.50
N PRO A 256 -4.38 -16.72 -42.82
CA PRO A 256 -3.88 -16.94 -44.17
C PRO A 256 -3.66 -18.45 -44.41
N ASP A 257 -3.92 -18.83 -45.66
CA ASP A 257 -3.98 -20.19 -46.18
C ASP A 257 -2.76 -21.08 -45.89
N SER A 258 -3.08 -22.37 -45.79
CA SER A 258 -2.21 -23.53 -45.82
C SER A 258 -1.17 -23.50 -46.93
N ILE A 259 0.09 -23.79 -46.59
CA ILE A 259 1.04 -24.41 -47.53
C ILE A 259 1.60 -25.68 -46.91
N ASP A 260 1.38 -26.77 -47.65
CA ASP A 260 1.71 -28.15 -47.36
C ASP A 260 3.23 -28.48 -47.42
N ASN A 261 3.57 -29.47 -46.57
CA ASN A 261 4.58 -30.54 -46.74
C ASN A 261 6.09 -30.28 -46.55
N PRO A 262 6.91 -31.32 -46.23
CA PRO A 262 6.59 -32.63 -45.64
C PRO A 262 7.45 -33.04 -44.42
N LEU A 263 6.90 -34.06 -43.75
CA LEU A 263 7.44 -34.90 -42.69
C LEU A 263 8.88 -35.41 -42.95
N VAL A 264 9.79 -35.17 -42.00
CA VAL A 264 11.06 -35.92 -41.87
C VAL A 264 11.06 -36.65 -40.52
N THR A 265 10.95 -37.97 -40.60
CA THR A 265 11.21 -38.92 -39.51
C THR A 265 12.66 -38.88 -39.09
N ILE A 266 12.95 -38.68 -37.79
CA ILE A 266 14.24 -39.03 -37.19
C ILE A 266 14.01 -40.06 -36.09
N LYS A 267 14.68 -41.19 -36.27
CA LYS A 267 14.71 -42.39 -35.43
C LYS A 267 15.37 -42.12 -34.07
N ASP A 268 14.85 -42.81 -33.06
CA ASP A 268 15.53 -43.09 -31.80
C ASP A 268 16.93 -43.67 -32.04
N ASN A 269 17.94 -43.09 -31.40
CA ASN A 269 19.19 -43.77 -31.08
C ASN A 269 19.61 -43.41 -29.65
N LYS A 270 19.53 -44.40 -28.76
CA LYS A 270 20.21 -44.42 -27.47
C LYS A 270 21.69 -44.68 -27.73
N GLU A 271 22.56 -43.74 -27.38
CA GLU A 271 23.97 -44.02 -27.15
C GLU A 271 24.36 -43.69 -25.70
N SER A 272 24.98 -44.67 -25.05
CA SER A 272 25.51 -44.62 -23.70
C SER A 272 26.82 -43.84 -23.66
N ILE A 273 26.92 -42.82 -22.81
CA ILE A 273 28.17 -42.08 -22.60
C ILE A 273 29.08 -42.85 -21.65
N SER A 274 30.29 -43.14 -22.14
CA SER A 274 31.38 -43.83 -21.45
C SER A 274 32.02 -42.97 -20.34
N SER A 275 32.39 -43.63 -19.25
CA SER A 275 32.76 -43.11 -17.92
C SER A 275 34.05 -42.28 -17.83
N LYS A 276 34.61 -41.78 -18.95
CA LYS A 276 35.89 -41.05 -18.97
C LYS A 276 35.77 -39.55 -19.30
N THR A 277 34.58 -39.03 -19.61
CA THR A 277 34.35 -37.60 -19.90
C THR A 277 33.96 -36.78 -18.65
N ILE A 278 33.60 -37.43 -17.54
CA ILE A 278 33.12 -36.76 -16.30
C ILE A 278 34.25 -35.98 -15.60
N ALA A 279 35.51 -36.40 -15.72
CA ALA A 279 36.62 -35.74 -15.03
C ALA A 279 36.99 -34.36 -15.62
N ILE A 280 36.74 -34.12 -16.92
CA ILE A 280 37.17 -32.89 -17.61
C ILE A 280 36.20 -31.72 -17.34
N ILE A 281 34.93 -32.00 -17.04
CA ILE A 281 33.90 -30.97 -16.81
C ILE A 281 33.74 -30.65 -15.32
N VAL A 282 33.96 -31.63 -14.44
CA VAL A 282 33.74 -31.46 -12.99
C VAL A 282 34.81 -30.55 -12.36
N VAL A 283 36.07 -30.63 -12.80
CA VAL A 283 37.16 -29.83 -12.22
C VAL A 283 36.99 -28.32 -12.50
N PRO A 284 36.71 -27.85 -13.73
CA PRO A 284 36.45 -26.43 -13.99
C PRO A 284 35.23 -25.89 -13.23
N VAL A 285 34.18 -26.70 -13.08
CA VAL A 285 32.95 -26.30 -12.39
C VAL A 285 33.19 -26.14 -10.89
N ILE A 286 33.94 -27.06 -10.26
CA ILE A 286 34.30 -26.93 -8.84
C ILE A 286 35.17 -25.70 -8.60
N VAL A 287 36.13 -25.43 -9.49
CA VAL A 287 36.98 -24.23 -9.40
C VAL A 287 36.15 -22.95 -9.57
N LEU A 288 35.21 -22.92 -10.53
CA LEU A 288 34.31 -21.78 -10.72
C LEU A 288 33.42 -21.54 -9.50
N VAL A 289 32.85 -22.60 -8.92
CA VAL A 289 32.03 -22.52 -7.70
C VAL A 289 32.85 -22.03 -6.52
N ALA A 290 34.09 -22.50 -6.36
CA ALA A 290 34.99 -22.03 -5.31
C ALA A 290 35.36 -20.54 -5.47
N ILE A 291 35.59 -20.07 -6.70
CA ILE A 291 35.86 -18.66 -6.98
C ILE A 291 34.63 -17.80 -6.69
N VAL A 292 33.43 -18.23 -7.12
CA VAL A 292 32.19 -17.51 -6.83
C VAL A 292 31.92 -17.45 -5.33
N ALA A 293 32.14 -18.56 -4.60
CA ALA A 293 32.02 -18.59 -3.16
C ALA A 293 33.04 -17.67 -2.46
N ALA A 294 34.30 -17.66 -2.92
CA ALA A 294 35.33 -16.78 -2.39
C ALA A 294 35.00 -15.30 -2.65
N VAL A 295 34.55 -14.95 -3.85
CA VAL A 295 34.10 -13.58 -4.19
C VAL A 295 32.89 -13.19 -3.35
N PHE A 296 31.95 -14.10 -3.11
CA PHE A 296 30.78 -13.87 -2.27
C PHE A 296 31.18 -13.62 -0.81
N VAL A 297 32.10 -14.41 -0.24
CA VAL A 297 32.62 -14.24 1.12
C VAL A 297 33.42 -12.94 1.26
N LEU A 298 34.24 -12.58 0.26
CA LEU A 298 34.98 -11.32 0.24
C LEU A 298 34.04 -10.10 0.09
N ARG A 299 32.96 -10.23 -0.69
CA ARG A 299 31.90 -9.21 -0.79
C ARG A 299 31.09 -9.09 0.50
N GLN A 300 30.86 -10.18 1.23
CA GLN A 300 30.22 -10.12 2.55
C GLN A 300 31.12 -9.45 3.60
N LYS A 301 32.43 -9.76 3.62
CA LYS A 301 33.39 -9.12 4.54
C LYS A 301 33.57 -7.62 4.27
N THR A 302 33.53 -7.19 3.01
CA THR A 302 33.58 -5.75 2.66
C THR A 302 32.26 -5.02 2.90
N LYS A 303 31.11 -5.70 2.88
CA LYS A 303 29.81 -5.15 3.32
C LYS A 303 29.72 -4.99 4.84
N SER A 304 30.24 -5.95 5.62
CA SER A 304 30.28 -5.87 7.09
C SER A 304 31.20 -4.75 7.58
N SER A 305 32.40 -4.61 6.99
CA SER A 305 33.39 -3.62 7.43
C SER A 305 33.01 -2.15 7.10
N LYS A 306 32.20 -1.89 6.06
CA LYS A 306 31.73 -0.53 5.73
C LYS A 306 30.53 -0.05 6.57
N GLN A 307 29.81 -0.96 7.23
CA GLN A 307 28.70 -0.62 8.13
C GLN A 307 29.19 -0.42 9.58
N ASP A 308 30.30 -1.06 9.97
CA ASP A 308 30.88 -0.95 11.30
C ASP A 308 31.71 0.33 11.53
N MET A 309 32.30 0.92 10.49
CA MET A 309 33.08 2.17 10.60
C MET A 309 32.22 3.41 10.94
N ASN A 310 30.91 3.36 10.67
CA ASN A 310 30.00 4.48 10.97
C ASN A 310 29.27 4.30 12.31
N ASN A 311 29.32 3.13 12.96
CA ASN A 311 28.58 2.86 14.19
C ASN A 311 29.41 3.06 15.46
N LYS A 312 30.74 3.07 15.37
CA LYS A 312 31.62 3.20 16.54
C LYS A 312 31.73 4.63 17.10
N ASP A 313 31.61 5.66 16.27
CA ASP A 313 31.55 7.06 16.74
C ASP A 313 30.17 7.45 17.29
N ASN A 314 29.12 6.67 17.01
CA ASN A 314 27.72 7.04 17.29
C ASN A 314 27.18 6.56 18.65
N GLY A 315 27.86 5.63 19.33
CA GLY A 315 27.38 5.07 20.60
C GLY A 315 27.37 6.11 21.74
N LEU A 316 28.39 6.97 21.77
CA LEU A 316 28.63 7.91 22.87
C LEU A 316 27.67 9.11 22.88
N GLU A 317 27.22 9.59 21.71
CA GLU A 317 26.28 10.72 21.61
C GLU A 317 24.83 10.28 21.92
N LEU A 318 24.46 9.05 21.55
CA LEU A 318 23.11 8.52 21.77
C LEU A 318 22.86 8.10 23.23
N GLU A 319 23.89 7.63 23.94
CA GLU A 319 23.82 7.35 25.39
C GLU A 319 23.46 8.60 26.20
N SER A 320 23.91 9.78 25.77
CA SER A 320 23.62 11.06 26.47
C SER A 320 22.15 11.49 26.39
N LEU A 321 21.40 10.96 25.43
CA LEU A 321 19.98 11.26 25.19
C LEU A 321 19.04 10.28 25.91
N GLN A 322 19.57 9.31 26.65
CA GLN A 322 18.75 8.32 27.34
C GLN A 322 18.26 8.83 28.70
N PHE A 323 16.93 8.91 28.85
CA PHE A 323 16.27 9.25 30.10
C PHE A 323 15.93 8.00 30.91
N GLN A 324 16.01 8.12 32.24
CA GLN A 324 15.55 7.07 33.14
C GLN A 324 14.03 6.99 33.17
N LEU A 325 13.47 5.77 33.13
CA LEU A 325 12.02 5.56 33.13
C LEU A 325 11.33 6.20 34.34
N LYS A 326 11.96 6.14 35.51
CA LYS A 326 11.44 6.74 36.75
C LYS A 326 11.23 8.26 36.62
N SER A 327 12.15 8.95 35.96
CA SER A 327 12.06 10.40 35.73
C SER A 327 10.91 10.75 34.79
N VAL A 328 10.72 9.96 33.73
CA VAL A 328 9.63 10.17 32.76
C VAL A 328 8.25 9.84 33.36
N ILE A 329 8.14 8.77 34.16
CA ILE A 329 6.94 8.44 34.92
C ILE A 329 6.57 9.59 35.87
N LYS A 330 7.55 10.12 36.62
CA LYS A 330 7.31 11.25 37.51
C LYS A 330 6.84 12.48 36.73
N ALA A 331 7.53 12.82 35.64
CA ALA A 331 7.22 13.99 34.84
C ALA A 331 5.82 13.96 34.21
N THR A 332 5.32 12.78 33.86
CA THR A 332 4.01 12.57 33.23
C THR A 332 2.89 12.27 34.23
N ASN A 333 3.18 12.30 35.54
CA ASN A 333 2.28 11.83 36.60
C ASN A 333 1.75 10.41 36.32
N ASN A 334 2.68 9.47 36.10
CA ASN A 334 2.43 8.09 35.75
C ASN A 334 1.57 7.93 34.49
N PHE A 335 1.87 8.71 33.44
CA PHE A 335 1.09 8.73 32.20
C PHE A 335 -0.41 8.95 32.47
N SER A 336 -0.73 9.90 33.34
CA SER A 336 -2.13 10.22 33.67
C SER A 336 -2.91 10.56 32.41
N HIS A 337 -4.16 10.09 32.33
CA HIS A 337 -5.06 10.43 31.24
C HIS A 337 -5.31 11.95 31.15
N ASP A 338 -5.26 12.67 32.28
CA ASP A 338 -5.39 14.14 32.32
C ASP A 338 -4.25 14.85 31.58
N ASN A 339 -3.11 14.18 31.42
CA ASN A 339 -1.96 14.67 30.70
C ASN A 339 -1.93 14.17 29.24
N MET A 340 -2.90 13.39 28.77
CA MET A 340 -2.90 12.88 27.41
C MET A 340 -3.19 14.01 26.42
N LEU A 341 -2.27 14.23 25.48
CA LEU A 341 -2.38 15.22 24.42
C LEU A 341 -3.05 14.64 23.17
N GLY A 342 -2.91 13.33 22.95
CA GLY A 342 -3.52 12.63 21.84
C GLY A 342 -3.08 11.16 21.77
N GLN A 343 -3.79 10.37 20.98
CA GLN A 343 -3.49 8.97 20.75
C GLN A 343 -3.61 8.66 19.25
N GLY A 344 -2.53 8.17 18.66
CA GLY A 344 -2.47 7.72 17.27
C GLY A 344 -2.39 6.20 17.16
N GLY A 345 -2.23 5.70 15.94
CA GLY A 345 -2.09 4.25 15.67
C GLY A 345 -0.83 3.61 16.29
N PHE A 346 0.15 4.43 16.68
CA PHE A 346 1.46 3.97 17.11
C PHE A 346 1.77 4.21 18.59
N GLY A 347 0.94 4.98 19.27
CA GLY A 347 1.13 5.28 20.68
C GLY A 347 0.29 6.45 21.17
N ALA A 348 0.39 6.71 22.48
CA ALA A 348 -0.23 7.85 23.12
C ALA A 348 0.84 8.89 23.47
N VAL A 349 0.50 10.17 23.32
CA VAL A 349 1.37 11.30 23.64
C VAL A 349 0.87 11.96 24.92
N TYR A 350 1.77 12.14 25.88
CA TYR A 350 1.48 12.73 27.19
C TYR A 350 2.27 14.02 27.39
N LYS A 351 1.62 15.04 27.94
CA LYS A 351 2.29 16.20 28.50
C LYS A 351 3.03 15.79 29.77
N GLY A 352 4.24 16.29 29.93
CA GLY A 352 5.01 16.13 31.15
C GLY A 352 5.71 17.41 31.55
N ARG A 353 6.19 17.43 32.79
CA ARG A 353 7.05 18.48 33.30
C ARG A 353 8.15 17.88 34.16
N PHE A 354 9.41 18.11 33.81
CA PHE A 354 10.55 17.73 34.64
C PHE A 354 10.68 18.62 35.88
N ASP A 355 11.48 18.18 36.85
CA ASP A 355 11.67 18.90 38.13
C ASP A 355 12.31 20.28 37.95
N ASP A 356 13.06 20.49 36.87
CA ASP A 356 13.63 21.78 36.47
C ASP A 356 12.60 22.74 35.84
N GLY A 357 11.34 22.32 35.75
CA GLY A 357 10.24 23.09 35.18
C GLY A 357 10.07 22.92 33.67
N GLN A 358 10.97 22.21 32.98
CA GLN A 358 10.90 22.00 31.54
C GLN A 358 9.66 21.19 31.16
N GLN A 359 8.83 21.74 30.26
CA GLN A 359 7.68 21.04 29.69
C GLN A 359 8.13 20.13 28.54
N ILE A 360 7.54 18.94 28.47
CA ILE A 360 7.86 17.91 27.48
C ILE A 360 6.59 17.26 26.92
N ALA A 361 6.72 16.67 25.74
CA ALA A 361 5.75 15.74 25.18
C ALA A 361 6.38 14.35 25.12
N VAL A 362 5.73 13.35 25.70
CA VAL A 362 6.22 11.98 25.78
C VAL A 362 5.35 11.08 24.91
N LYS A 363 5.87 10.67 23.75
CA LYS A 363 5.24 9.68 22.88
C LYS A 363 5.60 8.29 23.42
N ARG A 364 4.63 7.62 24.02
CA ARG A 364 4.73 6.25 24.53
C ARG A 364 4.22 5.29 23.47
N LEU A 365 5.14 4.55 22.87
CA LEU A 365 4.82 3.62 21.78
C LEU A 365 4.17 2.33 22.33
N PHE A 366 3.27 1.74 21.56
CA PHE A 366 2.65 0.47 21.94
C PHE A 366 3.68 -0.67 21.95
N ASN A 367 3.52 -1.58 22.90
CA ASN A 367 4.59 -2.51 23.28
C ASN A 367 4.68 -3.78 22.42
N GLU A 368 3.72 -4.00 21.51
CA GLU A 368 3.45 -5.33 20.92
C GLU A 368 3.54 -5.40 19.38
N SER A 369 3.91 -4.32 18.69
CA SER A 369 4.07 -4.35 17.22
C SER A 369 5.55 -4.34 16.78
N ARG A 370 5.90 -5.18 15.79
CA ARG A 370 7.20 -5.09 15.07
C ARG A 370 7.39 -3.72 14.42
N GLU A 371 6.29 -3.06 14.09
CA GLU A 371 6.26 -1.72 13.49
C GLU A 371 6.70 -0.64 14.46
N GLY A 372 6.27 -0.70 15.72
CA GLY A 372 6.70 0.24 16.75
C GLY A 372 8.19 0.13 17.08
N ASP A 373 8.83 -1.02 16.87
CA ASP A 373 10.28 -1.19 16.99
C ASP A 373 11.06 -0.48 15.88
N ASP A 374 10.61 -0.63 14.64
CA ASP A 374 11.23 0.03 13.49
C ASP A 374 10.98 1.54 13.53
N GLU A 375 9.78 1.96 13.95
CA GLU A 375 9.39 3.36 14.15
C GLU A 375 10.24 4.02 15.23
N PHE A 376 10.38 3.37 16.40
CA PHE A 376 11.21 3.86 17.49
C PHE A 376 12.66 4.06 17.03
N LYS A 377 13.24 3.04 16.37
CA LYS A 377 14.63 3.12 15.88
C LYS A 377 14.78 4.22 14.83
N ASN A 378 13.85 4.33 13.88
CA ASN A 378 13.90 5.37 12.85
C ASN A 378 13.79 6.76 13.47
N GLU A 379 12.81 6.98 14.34
CA GLU A 379 12.54 8.28 14.94
C GLU A 379 13.70 8.71 15.84
N VAL A 380 14.26 7.82 16.67
CA VAL A 380 15.49 8.12 17.45
C VAL A 380 16.67 8.45 16.53
N MET A 381 16.97 7.59 15.55
CA MET A 381 18.16 7.74 14.71
C MET A 381 18.11 8.96 13.79
N LEU A 382 16.93 9.37 13.35
CA LEU A 382 16.72 10.55 12.52
C LEU A 382 16.65 11.81 13.37
N MET A 383 15.77 11.83 14.37
CA MET A 383 15.47 13.05 15.13
C MET A 383 16.61 13.47 16.06
N ALA A 384 17.49 12.54 16.47
CA ALA A 384 18.72 12.92 17.15
C ALA A 384 19.67 13.76 16.27
N ARG A 385 19.55 13.64 14.93
CA ARG A 385 20.44 14.30 13.96
C ARG A 385 19.80 15.51 13.27
N LEU A 386 18.48 15.61 13.29
CA LEU A 386 17.74 16.68 12.66
C LEU A 386 17.68 17.90 13.59
N GLN A 387 18.25 19.01 13.16
CA GLN A 387 18.17 20.28 13.86
C GLN A 387 17.70 21.37 12.91
N HIS A 388 16.42 21.71 13.00
CA HIS A 388 15.83 22.76 12.20
C HIS A 388 14.66 23.40 12.95
N ARG A 389 14.44 24.71 12.74
CA ARG A 389 13.37 25.46 13.44
C ARG A 389 11.96 24.91 13.15
N ASN A 390 11.78 24.31 11.97
CA ASN A 390 10.50 23.75 11.53
C ASN A 390 10.36 22.25 11.80
N PHE A 391 11.16 21.66 12.70
CA PHE A 391 10.93 20.31 13.21
C PHE A 391 10.68 20.35 14.71
N VAL A 392 9.90 19.39 15.21
CA VAL A 392 9.78 19.16 16.65
C VAL A 392 11.08 18.57 17.17
N LYS A 393 11.69 19.21 18.17
CA LYS A 393 12.98 18.77 18.71
C LYS A 393 12.83 17.54 19.61
N LEU A 394 13.54 16.45 19.27
CA LEU A 394 13.75 15.33 20.18
C LEU A 394 14.70 15.77 21.29
N LYS A 395 14.27 15.62 22.55
CA LYS A 395 15.06 15.87 23.76
C LYS A 395 15.79 14.62 24.22
N GLY A 396 15.19 13.45 23.98
CA GLY A 396 15.79 12.16 24.27
C GLY A 396 14.81 11.02 24.12
N PHE A 397 15.21 9.84 24.59
CA PHE A 397 14.37 8.63 24.57
C PHE A 397 14.54 7.84 25.86
N CYS A 398 13.61 6.94 26.15
CA CYS A 398 13.74 5.95 27.21
C CYS A 398 13.48 4.58 26.61
N LEU A 399 14.47 3.70 26.76
CA LEU A 399 14.39 2.28 26.41
C LEU A 399 14.74 1.46 27.66
N GLU A 400 13.75 1.23 28.51
CA GLU A 400 13.93 0.46 29.75
C GLU A 400 12.84 -0.58 29.89
N ARG A 401 13.23 -1.81 30.23
CA ARG A 401 12.35 -2.98 30.33
C ARG A 401 11.65 -3.25 28.99
N LYS A 402 10.40 -2.81 28.88
CA LYS A 402 9.57 -2.88 27.67
C LYS A 402 9.01 -1.49 27.30
N GLU A 403 9.37 -0.43 28.01
CA GLU A 403 8.89 0.91 27.67
C GLU A 403 9.76 1.51 26.57
N LYS A 404 9.12 1.97 25.49
CA LYS A 404 9.74 2.70 24.37
C LYS A 404 9.12 4.09 24.35
N LEU A 405 9.83 5.06 24.92
CA LEU A 405 9.35 6.43 25.06
C LEU A 405 10.25 7.37 24.25
N LEU A 406 9.63 8.27 23.50
CA LEU A 406 10.31 9.38 22.85
C LEU A 406 9.91 10.66 23.59
N ILE A 407 10.91 11.43 24.02
CA ILE A 407 10.73 12.68 24.73
C ILE A 407 11.02 13.83 23.78
N PHE A 408 10.01 14.62 23.47
CA PHE A 408 10.08 15.81 22.62
C PHE A 408 9.91 17.08 23.42
N GLU A 409 10.26 18.22 22.82
CA GLU A 409 9.78 19.51 23.30
C GLU A 409 8.25 19.56 23.29
N PHE A 410 7.66 20.21 24.30
CA PHE A 410 6.22 20.47 24.30
C PHE A 410 5.91 21.65 23.37
N VAL A 411 4.97 21.45 22.44
CA VAL A 411 4.53 22.45 21.48
C VAL A 411 3.08 22.86 21.83
N PRO A 412 2.84 24.10 22.29
CA PRO A 412 1.64 24.44 23.04
C PRO A 412 0.37 24.59 22.20
N ASN A 413 0.47 25.02 20.93
CA ASN A 413 -0.70 25.25 20.08
C ASN A 413 -1.09 24.00 19.28
N SER A 414 -0.84 22.78 19.81
CA SER A 414 -1.33 21.53 19.23
C SER A 414 -1.01 21.38 17.72
N SER A 415 -1.77 20.58 16.99
CA SER A 415 -1.62 20.32 15.56
C SER A 415 -2.49 21.23 14.69
N LEU A 416 -2.07 21.44 13.45
CA LEU A 416 -2.69 22.34 12.48
C LEU A 416 -4.13 21.93 12.12
N ASP A 417 -4.41 20.63 12.07
CA ASP A 417 -5.75 20.11 11.80
C ASP A 417 -6.78 20.55 12.86
N HIS A 418 -6.37 20.69 14.13
CA HIS A 418 -7.21 21.24 15.18
C HIS A 418 -7.56 22.71 14.97
N PHE A 419 -6.79 23.46 14.17
CA PHE A 419 -7.12 24.83 13.80
C PHE A 419 -7.90 24.89 12.50
N LEU A 420 -7.53 24.11 11.48
CA LEU A 420 -8.18 24.17 10.18
C LEU A 420 -9.62 23.63 10.21
N PHE A 421 -9.86 22.54 10.94
CA PHE A 421 -11.12 21.79 10.84
C PHE A 421 -12.08 22.01 12.02
N ASP A 422 -11.65 22.73 13.06
CA ASP A 422 -12.52 23.19 14.14
C ASP A 422 -13.06 24.59 13.82
N PRO A 423 -14.38 24.77 13.65
CA PRO A 423 -14.96 26.05 13.25
C PRO A 423 -14.59 27.24 14.16
N ASN A 424 -14.38 27.02 15.45
CA ASN A 424 -14.05 28.08 16.40
C ASN A 424 -12.57 28.44 16.33
N LYS A 425 -11.69 27.43 16.24
CA LYS A 425 -10.24 27.66 16.17
C LYS A 425 -9.79 28.15 14.79
N ARG A 426 -10.54 27.82 13.73
CA ARG A 426 -10.30 28.28 12.36
C ARG A 426 -10.29 29.80 12.24
N LEU A 427 -11.05 30.49 13.09
CA LEU A 427 -11.09 31.95 13.20
C LEU A 427 -9.81 32.57 13.79
N LEU A 428 -8.97 31.77 14.46
CA LEU A 428 -7.74 32.24 15.11
C LEU A 428 -6.54 32.29 14.14
N ILE A 429 -6.67 31.71 12.95
CA ILE A 429 -5.59 31.64 11.95
C ILE A 429 -5.99 32.36 10.67
N ASP A 430 -5.60 33.63 10.60
CA ASP A 430 -5.76 34.49 9.43
C ASP A 430 -4.86 34.06 8.26
N TRP A 431 -4.96 34.79 7.15
CA TRP A 431 -4.20 34.48 5.95
C TRP A 431 -2.69 34.55 6.17
N ASP A 432 -2.21 35.60 6.85
CA ASP A 432 -0.78 35.81 7.08
C ASP A 432 -0.19 34.65 7.88
N THR A 433 -0.94 34.17 8.89
CA THR A 433 -0.57 32.99 9.68
C THR A 433 -0.54 31.73 8.82
N ARG A 434 -1.57 31.49 7.99
CA ARG A 434 -1.63 30.33 7.07
C ARG A 434 -0.51 30.35 6.04
N TYR A 435 -0.20 31.52 5.47
CA TYR A 435 0.88 31.70 4.51
C TYR A 435 2.25 31.44 5.14
N LYS A 436 2.45 31.94 6.36
CA LYS A 436 3.62 31.66 7.19
C LYS A 436 3.76 30.15 7.47
N ILE A 437 2.66 29.46 7.75
CA ILE A 437 2.63 28.01 7.95
C ILE A 437 3.04 27.27 6.66
N ILE A 438 2.43 27.59 5.51
CA ILE A 438 2.79 27.01 4.20
C ILE A 438 4.29 27.17 3.93
N THR A 439 4.81 28.39 4.12
CA THR A 439 6.21 28.71 3.89
C THR A 439 7.14 27.96 4.86
N GLY A 440 6.76 27.86 6.13
CA GLY A 440 7.55 27.14 7.14
C GLY A 440 7.62 25.63 6.89
N ILE A 441 6.52 25.02 6.46
CA ILE A 441 6.49 23.60 6.05
C ILE A 441 7.40 23.40 4.83
N ALA A 442 7.32 24.28 3.83
CA ALA A 442 8.15 24.20 2.63
C ALA A 442 9.66 24.28 2.96
N ARG A 443 10.06 25.15 3.90
CA ARG A 443 11.43 25.22 4.43
C ARG A 443 11.85 23.94 5.12
N GLY A 444 10.98 23.36 5.95
CA GLY A 444 11.24 22.08 6.61
C GLY A 444 11.48 20.95 5.60
N LEU A 445 10.65 20.85 4.56
CA LEU A 445 10.81 19.83 3.53
C LEU A 445 12.04 20.05 2.66
N LEU A 446 12.36 21.30 2.29
CA LEU A 446 13.60 21.62 1.58
C LEU A 446 14.80 21.10 2.36
N TYR A 447 14.81 21.33 3.67
CA TYR A 447 15.89 20.84 4.52
C TYR A 447 16.00 19.31 4.46
N LEU A 448 14.89 18.56 4.55
CA LEU A 448 14.92 17.09 4.45
C LEU A 448 15.39 16.58 3.07
N HIS A 449 15.03 17.30 2.01
CA HIS A 449 15.24 16.85 0.63
C HIS A 449 16.62 17.22 0.09
N GLU A 450 17.18 18.37 0.49
CA GLU A 450 18.36 18.98 -0.14
C GLU A 450 19.42 19.40 0.88
N ASP A 451 19.06 20.05 2.00
CA ASP A 451 20.06 20.67 2.90
C ASP A 451 20.60 19.73 4.01
N SER A 452 19.89 18.65 4.32
CA SER A 452 20.35 17.67 5.30
C SER A 452 21.43 16.75 4.73
N ARG A 453 22.34 16.28 5.61
CA ARG A 453 23.44 15.37 5.24
C ARG A 453 22.98 14.13 4.48
N TYR A 454 21.77 13.66 4.77
CA TYR A 454 21.11 12.57 4.08
C TYR A 454 19.81 13.08 3.47
N ARG A 455 19.41 12.55 2.32
CA ARG A 455 18.09 12.81 1.77
C ARG A 455 17.06 12.01 2.57
N ILE A 456 16.04 12.68 3.07
CA ILE A 456 15.02 12.09 3.93
C ILE A 456 13.65 12.30 3.30
N ILE A 457 12.89 11.22 3.18
CA ILE A 457 11.49 11.27 2.77
C ILE A 457 10.62 11.05 4.00
N HIS A 458 9.69 11.97 4.28
CA HIS A 458 8.83 11.93 5.45
C HIS A 458 7.76 10.82 5.36
N ARG A 459 7.12 10.67 4.18
CA ARG A 459 6.08 9.68 3.84
C ARG A 459 4.71 9.82 4.50
N ASP A 460 4.62 10.50 5.63
CA ASP A 460 3.33 10.75 6.31
C ASP A 460 3.10 12.23 6.63
N LEU A 461 3.34 13.09 5.64
CA LEU A 461 3.12 14.52 5.79
C LEU A 461 1.62 14.84 5.65
N LYS A 462 1.01 15.40 6.72
CA LYS A 462 -0.43 15.71 6.82
C LYS A 462 -0.68 16.76 7.89
N ALA A 463 -1.89 17.33 7.94
CA ALA A 463 -2.19 18.46 8.83
C ALA A 463 -2.02 18.11 10.33
N SER A 464 -2.37 16.88 10.74
CA SER A 464 -2.20 16.43 12.13
C SER A 464 -0.74 16.21 12.55
N ASN A 465 0.19 16.13 11.59
CA ASN A 465 1.63 16.00 11.84
C ASN A 465 2.36 17.36 11.80
N ILE A 466 1.65 18.47 11.60
CA ILE A 466 2.20 19.83 11.71
C ILE A 466 1.78 20.42 13.05
N LEU A 467 2.72 20.55 14.00
CA LEU A 467 2.46 21.22 15.27
C LEU A 467 2.73 22.73 15.18
N LEU A 468 2.10 23.52 16.05
CA LEU A 468 2.24 24.99 16.07
C LEU A 468 2.86 25.45 17.40
N ASP A 469 3.97 26.18 17.32
CA ASP A 469 4.59 26.78 18.51
C ASP A 469 3.85 28.02 19.02
N GLU A 470 4.37 28.65 20.07
CA GLU A 470 3.75 29.81 20.75
C GLU A 470 3.45 30.96 19.78
N GLU A 471 4.31 31.16 18.78
CA GLU A 471 4.15 32.18 17.75
C GLU A 471 3.48 31.66 16.46
N MET A 472 2.82 30.50 16.51
CA MET A 472 2.14 29.86 15.37
C MET A 472 3.09 29.53 14.20
N ASN A 473 4.37 29.27 14.46
CA ASN A 473 5.27 28.69 13.46
C ASN A 473 5.04 27.17 13.36
N PRO A 474 5.10 26.60 12.14
CA PRO A 474 4.92 25.17 11.94
C PRO A 474 6.17 24.39 12.33
N LYS A 475 5.95 23.26 12.99
CA LYS A 475 6.94 22.23 13.31
C LYS A 475 6.44 20.87 12.81
N ILE A 476 7.13 20.31 11.82
CA ILE A 476 6.86 18.96 11.31
C ILE A 476 7.25 17.94 12.38
N SER A 477 6.39 16.94 12.56
CA SER A 477 6.49 15.89 13.57
C SER A 477 6.20 14.52 12.96
N ASP A 478 6.41 13.46 13.75
CA ASP A 478 6.10 12.07 13.41
C ASP A 478 6.94 11.47 12.26
N PHE A 479 8.25 11.35 12.52
CA PHE A 479 9.24 10.81 11.58
C PHE A 479 9.35 9.28 11.62
N GLY A 480 8.42 8.62 12.31
CA GLY A 480 8.43 7.17 12.49
C GLY A 480 8.44 6.36 11.19
N MET A 481 7.85 6.93 10.13
CA MET A 481 7.78 6.32 8.80
C MET A 481 8.89 6.76 7.85
N ALA A 482 9.69 7.75 8.25
CA ALA A 482 10.65 8.40 7.37
C ALA A 482 11.76 7.45 6.88
N ARG A 483 12.29 7.71 5.69
CA ARG A 483 13.35 6.89 5.09
C ARG A 483 14.55 7.69 4.65
N LEU A 484 15.74 7.13 4.92
CA LEU A 484 17.03 7.64 4.48
C LEU A 484 17.35 7.15 3.07
N PHE A 485 17.74 8.07 2.21
CA PHE A 485 18.28 7.82 0.90
C PHE A 485 19.74 8.25 0.86
N LYS A 486 20.57 7.47 0.16
CA LYS A 486 21.91 7.94 -0.18
C LYS A 486 21.81 9.11 -1.17
N ALA A 487 22.78 10.02 -1.15
CA ALA A 487 22.75 11.25 -1.94
C ALA A 487 22.60 11.01 -3.46
N ASP A 488 23.01 9.84 -3.95
CA ASP A 488 22.91 9.39 -5.35
C ASP A 488 21.59 8.67 -5.68
N GLN A 489 20.82 8.22 -4.68
CA GLN A 489 19.55 7.52 -4.89
C GLN A 489 18.39 8.52 -4.97
N THR A 490 17.71 8.57 -6.12
CA THR A 490 16.57 9.47 -6.36
C THR A 490 15.21 8.78 -6.21
N ARG A 491 15.18 7.45 -6.30
CA ARG A 491 13.97 6.61 -6.27
C ARG A 491 14.24 5.28 -5.57
N ASP A 492 13.21 4.76 -4.89
CA ASP A 492 13.23 3.41 -4.30
C ASP A 492 11.89 2.72 -4.57
N ASN A 493 11.94 1.42 -4.81
CA ASN A 493 10.74 0.60 -4.96
C ASN A 493 10.52 -0.14 -3.65
N THR A 494 9.40 0.11 -2.99
CA THR A 494 9.07 -0.59 -1.75
C THR A 494 7.86 -1.48 -1.92
N ARG A 495 7.98 -2.72 -1.43
CA ARG A 495 6.87 -3.68 -1.35
C ARG A 495 5.81 -3.29 -0.31
N ARG A 496 6.09 -2.28 0.53
CA ARG A 496 5.24 -1.85 1.64
C ARG A 496 4.85 -0.38 1.46
N VAL A 497 3.67 -0.15 0.91
CA VAL A 497 3.04 1.17 0.86
C VAL A 497 2.49 1.48 2.26
N ALA A 498 2.86 2.62 2.81
CA ALA A 498 2.37 3.09 4.10
C ALA A 498 2.43 4.62 4.14
N GLY A 499 1.37 5.24 4.66
CA GLY A 499 1.14 6.68 4.79
C GLY A 499 -0.35 6.94 4.94
N THR A 500 -0.75 8.20 5.10
CA THR A 500 -2.17 8.56 5.25
C THR A 500 -2.89 8.69 3.90
N PHE A 501 -4.01 7.99 3.75
CA PHE A 501 -4.85 8.05 2.54
C PHE A 501 -5.30 9.49 2.23
N GLY A 502 -5.31 9.86 0.95
CA GLY A 502 -5.53 11.24 0.48
C GLY A 502 -4.26 12.08 0.35
N TYR A 503 -3.23 11.82 1.16
CA TYR A 503 -1.93 12.52 1.06
C TYR A 503 -0.89 11.72 0.27
N MET A 504 -1.13 10.43 0.01
CA MET A 504 -0.19 9.56 -0.70
C MET A 504 -0.21 9.80 -2.21
N ALA A 505 0.98 9.98 -2.79
CA ALA A 505 1.14 10.18 -4.23
C ALA A 505 0.67 8.97 -5.06
N PRO A 506 0.10 9.18 -6.26
CA PRO A 506 -0.46 8.12 -7.09
C PRO A 506 0.56 7.06 -7.49
N GLU A 507 1.78 7.43 -7.86
CA GLU A 507 2.85 6.49 -8.21
C GLU A 507 3.32 5.66 -7.01
N TYR A 508 3.22 6.23 -5.80
CA TYR A 508 3.54 5.52 -4.58
C TYR A 508 2.46 4.49 -4.26
N VAL A 509 1.19 4.86 -4.37
CA VAL A 509 0.04 3.95 -4.14
C VAL A 509 -0.05 2.88 -5.23
N LYS A 510 0.02 3.27 -6.51
CA LYS A 510 -0.19 2.38 -7.67
C LYS A 510 0.99 1.45 -7.92
N ARG A 511 2.22 1.89 -7.65
CA ARG A 511 3.46 1.20 -8.08
C ARG A 511 4.49 0.98 -6.97
N GLY A 512 4.23 1.42 -5.74
CA GLY A 512 5.20 1.35 -4.64
C GLY A 512 6.46 2.21 -4.87
N LYS A 513 6.42 3.14 -5.83
CA LYS A 513 7.55 3.99 -6.22
C LYS A 513 7.64 5.16 -5.27
N LEU A 514 8.66 5.17 -4.42
CA LEU A 514 8.91 6.23 -3.45
C LEU A 514 10.02 7.16 -3.93
N SER A 515 9.77 8.46 -3.85
CA SER A 515 10.75 9.52 -4.16
C SER A 515 10.48 10.79 -3.35
N LEU A 516 11.39 11.76 -3.40
CA LEU A 516 11.19 13.10 -2.80
C LEU A 516 9.88 13.75 -3.29
N LYS A 517 9.48 13.47 -4.54
CA LYS A 517 8.24 13.98 -5.15
C LYS A 517 6.96 13.43 -4.51
N SER A 518 7.06 12.38 -3.70
CA SER A 518 5.94 11.85 -2.94
C SER A 518 5.56 12.81 -1.81
N ASP A 519 6.55 13.35 -1.08
CA ASP A 519 6.32 14.39 -0.06
C ASP A 519 5.84 15.70 -0.70
N VAL A 520 6.32 16.03 -1.91
CA VAL A 520 5.84 17.20 -2.67
C VAL A 520 4.34 17.07 -2.96
N TYR A 521 3.86 15.87 -3.33
CA TYR A 521 2.43 15.64 -3.53
C TYR A 521 1.64 15.87 -2.24
N SER A 522 2.10 15.28 -1.12
CA SER A 522 1.48 15.45 0.20
C SER A 522 1.46 16.92 0.64
N PHE A 523 2.51 17.68 0.32
CA PHE A 523 2.58 19.11 0.55
C PHE A 523 1.57 19.90 -0.30
N GLY A 524 1.38 19.51 -1.56
CA GLY A 524 0.37 20.10 -2.43
C GLY A 524 -1.05 19.93 -1.88
N VAL A 525 -1.37 18.73 -1.38
CA VAL A 525 -2.63 18.46 -0.67
C VAL A 525 -2.76 19.37 0.55
N LEU A 526 -1.71 19.46 1.38
CA LEU A 526 -1.69 20.33 2.56
C LEU A 526 -1.94 21.81 2.23
N ILE A 527 -1.37 22.34 1.14
CA ILE A 527 -1.64 23.71 0.71
C ILE A 527 -3.13 23.91 0.47
N LEU A 528 -3.76 22.97 -0.26
CA LEU A 528 -5.17 23.08 -0.60
C LEU A 528 -6.05 23.02 0.65
N GLU A 529 -5.76 22.13 1.61
CA GLU A 529 -6.45 22.09 2.90
C GLU A 529 -6.25 23.36 3.73
N ILE A 530 -5.05 23.94 3.73
CA ILE A 530 -4.78 25.18 4.48
C ILE A 530 -5.60 26.34 3.90
N ILE A 531 -5.70 26.43 2.57
CA ILE A 531 -6.42 27.51 1.89
C ILE A 531 -7.93 27.34 2.01
N SER A 532 -8.45 26.12 1.84
CA SER A 532 -9.88 25.85 1.93
C SER A 532 -10.39 25.74 3.36
N GLY A 533 -9.51 25.37 4.30
CA GLY A 533 -9.87 24.94 5.64
C GLY A 533 -10.65 23.62 5.66
N ASP A 534 -10.73 22.89 4.54
CA ASP A 534 -11.50 21.66 4.43
C ASP A 534 -10.59 20.44 4.36
N LYS A 535 -10.99 19.38 5.08
CA LYS A 535 -10.24 18.13 5.15
C LYS A 535 -10.46 17.31 3.88
N ILE A 536 -9.38 16.85 3.25
CA ILE A 536 -9.44 16.12 1.98
C ILE A 536 -10.32 14.87 2.05
N SER A 537 -10.37 14.18 3.19
CA SER A 537 -11.15 12.95 3.36
C SER A 537 -12.65 13.18 3.46
N HIS A 538 -13.11 14.38 3.82
CA HIS A 538 -14.52 14.68 4.09
C HIS A 538 -15.09 15.72 3.12
N PHE A 539 -14.27 16.28 2.23
CA PHE A 539 -14.74 17.26 1.26
C PHE A 539 -15.56 16.57 0.16
N HIS A 540 -16.79 17.05 -0.03
CA HIS A 540 -17.64 16.61 -1.12
C HIS A 540 -18.46 17.80 -1.62
N ASN A 541 -18.19 18.24 -2.85
CA ASN A 541 -18.95 19.31 -3.49
C ASN A 541 -19.45 18.84 -4.85
N ASN A 542 -20.76 18.61 -4.96
CA ASN A 542 -21.42 18.12 -6.17
C ASN A 542 -20.77 16.84 -6.74
N GLY A 543 -20.38 15.89 -5.90
CA GLY A 543 -19.73 14.64 -6.33
C GLY A 543 -18.22 14.71 -6.51
N ALA A 544 -17.61 15.89 -6.42
CA ALA A 544 -16.17 16.09 -6.60
C ALA A 544 -15.40 16.09 -5.27
N ASP A 545 -14.23 15.45 -5.27
CA ASP A 545 -13.23 15.57 -4.20
C ASP A 545 -12.52 16.94 -4.24
N LEU A 546 -11.74 17.25 -3.19
CA LEU A 546 -11.09 18.55 -3.02
C LEU A 546 -10.13 18.89 -4.17
N LEU A 547 -9.40 17.90 -4.68
CA LEU A 547 -8.44 18.10 -5.76
C LEU A 547 -9.15 18.42 -7.08
N THR A 548 -10.24 17.69 -7.38
CA THR A 548 -11.11 17.91 -8.53
C THR A 548 -11.78 19.29 -8.45
N TYR A 549 -12.28 19.67 -7.28
CA TYR A 549 -12.90 20.96 -7.07
C TYR A 549 -11.88 22.11 -7.23
N ALA A 550 -10.68 21.98 -6.66
CA ALA A 550 -9.60 22.95 -6.80
C ALA A 550 -9.19 23.13 -8.27
N TRP A 551 -9.01 22.03 -9.01
CA TRP A 551 -8.67 22.05 -10.43
C TRP A 551 -9.73 22.74 -11.27
N ARG A 552 -11.02 22.40 -11.07
CA ARG A 552 -12.13 22.99 -11.82
C ARG A 552 -12.17 24.50 -11.64
N ASN A 553 -12.14 24.97 -10.39
CA ASN A 553 -12.17 26.40 -10.08
C ASN A 553 -10.92 27.11 -10.64
N TRP A 554 -9.75 26.48 -10.58
CA TRP A 554 -8.54 27.06 -11.16
C TRP A 554 -8.64 27.22 -12.68
N ARG A 555 -9.09 26.18 -13.39
CA ARG A 555 -9.26 26.19 -14.85
C ARG A 555 -10.29 27.21 -15.31
N GLU A 556 -11.36 27.41 -14.54
CA GLU A 556 -12.44 28.34 -14.84
C GLU A 556 -12.15 29.78 -14.41
N GLY A 557 -10.96 30.06 -13.82
CA GLY A 557 -10.59 31.38 -13.33
C GLY A 557 -11.33 31.79 -12.05
N THR A 558 -11.96 30.84 -11.37
CA THR A 558 -12.77 31.02 -10.16
C THR A 558 -12.08 30.47 -8.90
N SER A 559 -10.75 30.34 -8.91
CA SER A 559 -9.91 29.77 -7.82
C SER A 559 -10.27 30.24 -6.42
N LEU A 560 -10.73 31.49 -6.27
CA LEU A 560 -11.09 32.07 -4.98
C LEU A 560 -12.33 31.46 -4.33
N ASN A 561 -13.13 30.69 -5.07
CA ASN A 561 -14.20 29.87 -4.50
C ASN A 561 -13.66 28.80 -3.54
N LEU A 562 -12.42 28.34 -3.77
CA LEU A 562 -11.74 27.39 -2.88
C LEU A 562 -11.31 28.05 -1.57
N VAL A 563 -11.15 29.38 -1.55
CA VAL A 563 -10.67 30.09 -0.37
C VAL A 563 -11.75 30.08 0.70
N ASP A 564 -11.34 29.62 1.88
CA ASP A 564 -12.08 29.68 3.13
C ASP A 564 -12.83 31.01 3.29
N GLU A 565 -14.14 30.94 3.53
CA GLU A 565 -14.99 32.12 3.63
C GLU A 565 -14.50 33.13 4.68
N TYR A 566 -13.91 32.63 5.78
CA TYR A 566 -13.34 33.47 6.84
C TYR A 566 -12.08 34.23 6.42
N LEU A 567 -11.38 33.78 5.37
CA LEU A 567 -10.21 34.46 4.83
C LEU A 567 -10.56 35.53 3.79
N ARG A 568 -11.78 35.51 3.23
CA ARG A 568 -12.19 36.43 2.14
C ARG A 568 -12.20 37.90 2.54
N GLY A 569 -12.32 38.19 3.85
CA GLY A 569 -12.23 39.54 4.42
C GLY A 569 -10.89 39.87 5.07
N SER A 570 -9.92 38.96 5.03
CA SER A 570 -8.59 39.17 5.65
C SER A 570 -7.74 40.17 4.84
N ARG A 571 -6.71 40.74 5.48
CA ARG A 571 -5.76 41.67 4.83
C ARG A 571 -4.88 41.01 3.76
N GLY A 572 -4.98 39.69 3.59
CA GLY A 572 -4.20 38.92 2.63
C GLY A 572 -4.50 39.28 1.17
N SER A 573 -3.48 39.23 0.31
CA SER A 573 -3.70 39.50 -1.10
C SER A 573 -4.37 38.30 -1.78
N ARG A 574 -5.50 38.55 -2.47
CA ARG A 574 -6.16 37.56 -3.35
C ARG A 574 -5.17 36.95 -4.36
N SER A 575 -4.14 37.70 -4.78
CA SER A 575 -3.09 37.22 -5.67
C SER A 575 -2.21 36.15 -5.00
N GLU A 576 -1.87 36.30 -3.72
CA GLU A 576 -1.08 35.30 -2.97
C GLU A 576 -1.87 34.02 -2.77
N MET A 577 -3.15 34.13 -2.43
CA MET A 577 -4.04 32.97 -2.29
C MET A 577 -4.16 32.20 -3.61
N THR A 578 -4.43 32.91 -4.71
CA THR A 578 -4.52 32.32 -6.06
C THR A 578 -3.20 31.66 -6.46
N ARG A 579 -2.08 32.29 -6.11
CA ARG A 579 -0.74 31.76 -6.35
C ARG A 579 -0.48 30.49 -5.54
N CYS A 580 -0.86 30.43 -4.27
CA CYS A 580 -0.72 29.22 -3.47
C CYS A 580 -1.59 28.08 -4.00
N ILE A 581 -2.82 28.35 -4.45
CA ILE A 581 -3.68 27.34 -5.11
C ILE A 581 -2.98 26.77 -6.35
N HIS A 582 -2.41 27.64 -7.18
CA HIS A 582 -1.66 27.23 -8.37
C HIS A 582 -0.43 26.36 -8.02
N ILE A 583 0.34 26.74 -7.01
CA ILE A 583 1.48 25.96 -6.51
C ILE A 583 1.00 24.60 -5.98
N GLY A 584 -0.09 24.58 -5.20
CA GLY A 584 -0.71 23.34 -4.71
C GLY A 584 -1.07 22.39 -5.84
N LEU A 585 -1.68 22.91 -6.92
CA LEU A 585 -2.00 22.15 -8.12
C LEU A 585 -0.75 21.62 -8.85
N LEU A 586 0.32 22.42 -8.96
CA LEU A 586 1.61 21.96 -9.50
C LEU A 586 2.24 20.85 -8.65
N CYS A 587 2.02 20.86 -7.34
CA CYS A 587 2.50 19.82 -6.44
C CYS A 587 1.73 18.49 -6.55
N VAL A 588 0.42 18.51 -6.87
CA VAL A 588 -0.43 17.30 -6.93
C VAL A 588 -0.57 16.65 -8.32
N GLN A 589 0.36 16.94 -9.24
CA GLN A 589 0.36 16.39 -10.59
C GLN A 589 0.47 14.86 -10.60
N GLU A 590 -0.18 14.18 -11.55
CA GLU A 590 -0.13 12.71 -11.64
C GLU A 590 1.28 12.19 -11.93
N ASN A 591 1.98 12.79 -12.89
CA ASN A 591 3.37 12.45 -13.18
C ASN A 591 4.31 13.14 -12.17
N ASP A 592 5.16 12.36 -11.50
CA ASP A 592 6.09 12.86 -10.48
C ASP A 592 7.16 13.81 -11.03
N GLU A 593 7.50 13.68 -12.32
CA GLU A 593 8.42 14.59 -13.01
C GLU A 593 7.85 16.00 -13.21
N ASN A 594 6.52 16.14 -13.28
CA ASN A 594 5.86 17.42 -13.49
C ASN A 594 5.74 18.25 -12.20
N ARG A 595 5.99 17.62 -11.05
CA ARG A 595 5.94 18.31 -9.75
C ARG A 595 7.21 19.15 -9.56
N PRO A 596 7.16 20.35 -8.97
CA PRO A 596 8.35 21.15 -8.67
C PRO A 596 9.25 20.48 -7.61
N SER A 597 10.49 20.94 -7.44
CA SER A 597 11.27 20.62 -6.22
C SER A 597 10.84 21.56 -5.08
N MET A 598 11.18 21.21 -3.83
CA MET A 598 10.85 22.08 -2.71
C MET A 598 11.60 23.43 -2.76
N ASN A 599 12.80 23.45 -3.34
CA ASN A 599 13.51 24.71 -3.62
C ASN A 599 12.73 25.57 -4.62
N SER A 600 12.26 24.99 -5.73
CA SER A 600 11.41 25.72 -6.69
C SER A 600 10.11 26.21 -6.06
N VAL A 601 9.47 25.40 -5.20
CA VAL A 601 8.28 25.80 -4.44
C VAL A 601 8.56 27.02 -3.57
N LEU A 602 9.68 27.05 -2.85
CA LEU A 602 10.02 28.21 -2.01
C LEU A 602 10.28 29.47 -2.82
N LEU A 603 10.97 29.36 -3.96
CA LEU A 603 11.14 30.48 -4.88
C LEU A 603 9.79 30.97 -5.42
N MET A 604 8.89 30.05 -5.78
CA MET A 604 7.54 30.37 -6.19
C MET A 604 6.75 31.03 -5.04
N LEU A 605 6.96 30.69 -3.78
CA LEU A 605 6.31 31.40 -2.68
C LEU A 605 6.93 32.81 -2.49
N SER A 606 8.25 32.96 -2.56
CA SER A 606 8.90 34.24 -2.20
C SER A 606 8.94 35.29 -3.31
N ASP A 607 8.99 34.89 -4.59
CA ASP A 607 9.21 35.81 -5.71
C ASP A 607 8.03 35.82 -6.69
N THR A 608 7.26 36.89 -6.65
CA THR A 608 6.08 37.09 -7.51
C THR A 608 6.42 37.29 -8.99
N SER A 609 7.68 37.56 -9.34
CA SER A 609 8.12 37.77 -10.73
C SER A 609 8.39 36.47 -11.50
N ILE A 610 8.46 35.33 -10.80
CA ILE A 610 8.70 34.03 -11.41
C ILE A 610 7.49 33.60 -12.23
N SER A 611 7.74 33.29 -13.51
CA SER A 611 6.78 32.63 -14.40
C SER A 611 6.66 31.16 -14.02
N MET A 612 5.44 30.70 -13.72
CA MET A 612 5.14 29.33 -13.34
C MET A 612 4.50 28.57 -14.51
N LEU A 613 4.79 27.27 -14.60
CA LEU A 613 4.15 26.40 -15.58
C LEU A 613 2.66 26.28 -15.28
N MET A 614 1.84 26.06 -16.31
CA MET A 614 0.43 25.76 -16.12
C MET A 614 0.29 24.33 -15.59
N PRO A 615 -0.33 24.10 -14.42
CA PRO A 615 -0.64 22.75 -13.95
C PRO A 615 -1.52 22.02 -14.96
N SER A 616 -1.31 20.70 -15.06
CA SER A 616 -2.21 19.79 -15.77
C SER A 616 -3.20 19.15 -14.79
N THR A 617 -4.13 18.34 -15.30
CA THR A 617 -5.15 17.65 -14.47
C THR A 617 -4.48 16.88 -13.32
N PRO A 618 -4.89 17.11 -12.05
CA PRO A 618 -4.39 16.36 -10.91
C PRO A 618 -4.64 14.86 -11.01
N ALA A 619 -3.86 14.10 -10.24
CA ALA A 619 -4.09 12.66 -10.09
C ALA A 619 -5.47 12.35 -9.48
N PHE A 620 -6.03 11.18 -9.81
CA PHE A 620 -7.28 10.63 -9.25
C PHE A 620 -8.60 11.31 -9.67
N MET A 621 -8.60 12.17 -10.69
CA MET A 621 -9.85 12.73 -11.23
C MET A 621 -10.71 11.67 -11.94
N ASN A 622 -11.99 11.60 -11.57
CA ASN A 622 -13.00 10.78 -12.25
C ASN A 622 -13.32 11.37 -13.64
N PRO A 623 -13.19 10.62 -14.76
CA PRO A 623 -13.45 11.14 -16.11
C PRO A 623 -14.86 11.71 -16.30
N ASN A 624 -15.85 11.15 -15.59
CA ASN A 624 -17.26 11.52 -15.71
C ASN A 624 -17.59 12.92 -15.16
N SER A 625 -16.69 13.57 -14.41
CA SER A 625 -16.88 14.97 -13.99
C SER A 625 -16.43 15.99 -15.05
N ALA A 626 -15.68 15.56 -16.07
CA ALA A 626 -15.28 16.42 -17.19
C ALA A 626 -16.34 16.49 -18.29
N THR A 627 -17.23 15.49 -18.38
CA THR A 627 -18.15 15.29 -19.51
C THR A 627 -19.51 15.96 -19.35
N ILE A 628 -19.90 16.38 -18.13
CA ILE A 628 -21.28 16.85 -17.84
C ILE A 628 -21.58 18.25 -18.44
N VAL A 629 -20.58 19.02 -18.90
CA VAL A 629 -20.81 20.40 -19.40
C VAL A 629 -20.76 20.50 -20.94
N GLN A 630 -20.43 19.43 -21.68
CA GLN A 630 -20.42 19.48 -23.16
C GLN A 630 -21.80 19.28 -23.83
N SER A 631 -22.85 19.03 -23.05
CA SER A 631 -24.19 18.70 -23.58
C SER A 631 -25.26 19.79 -23.37
N GLU A 632 -24.89 21.04 -23.08
CA GLU A 632 -25.84 22.16 -23.03
C GLU A 632 -25.28 23.42 -23.71
N THR A 633 -24.98 23.36 -25.01
CA THR A 633 -24.96 24.54 -25.89
C THR A 633 -24.86 24.13 -27.37
N SER A 634 -25.87 23.41 -27.87
CA SER A 634 -26.00 23.19 -29.32
C SER A 634 -27.43 22.77 -29.69
N ALA A 635 -28.38 23.66 -29.44
CA ALA A 635 -29.68 23.59 -30.10
C ALA A 635 -30.27 24.99 -30.29
N SER A 636 -29.79 25.71 -31.32
CA SER A 636 -30.61 26.56 -32.22
C SER A 636 -29.73 27.59 -32.94
N ALA A 637 -29.58 27.42 -34.27
CA ALA A 637 -29.70 28.45 -35.30
C ALA A 637 -28.86 28.08 -36.53
N SER A 638 -29.54 27.63 -37.57
CA SER A 638 -29.03 27.42 -38.91
C SER A 638 -28.98 28.72 -39.72
N SER A 639 -27.95 28.79 -40.59
CA SER A 639 -27.88 29.45 -41.92
C SER A 639 -27.94 30.99 -42.03
N ASN A 640 -26.82 31.63 -42.43
CA ASN A 640 -26.59 32.07 -43.82
C ASN A 640 -25.32 32.96 -43.98
N TYR A 641 -24.50 32.61 -44.99
CA TYR A 641 -23.72 33.44 -45.92
C TYR A 641 -23.17 34.84 -45.52
N ASN A 642 -21.85 35.05 -45.54
CA ASN A 642 -21.06 35.60 -46.67
C ASN A 642 -19.67 36.14 -46.25
N ASN A 643 -18.73 36.06 -47.21
CA ASN A 643 -17.34 36.56 -47.23
C ASN A 643 -17.12 37.99 -46.70
N SER A 644 -15.97 38.23 -46.05
CA SER A 644 -14.95 39.20 -46.50
C SER A 644 -13.72 39.25 -45.57
N ASP A 645 -12.61 39.67 -46.20
CA ASP A 645 -11.21 39.74 -45.77
C ASP A 645 -10.88 40.43 -44.43
N GLY A 646 -9.68 40.11 -43.90
CA GLY A 646 -8.78 41.18 -43.45
C GLY A 646 -8.03 40.99 -42.11
N PHE A 647 -6.74 40.70 -42.25
CA PHE A 647 -5.60 41.26 -41.49
C PHE A 647 -5.11 40.69 -40.13
N THR A 648 -3.93 40.07 -40.28
CA THR A 648 -2.65 40.23 -39.54
C THR A 648 -2.33 39.44 -38.26
N ARG A 649 -1.18 38.78 -38.41
CA ARG A 649 -0.40 37.91 -37.54
C ARG A 649 0.77 38.76 -37.02
N ASN A 650 0.92 38.90 -35.70
CA ASN A 650 2.08 39.54 -35.10
C ASN A 650 3.07 38.48 -34.60
N GLU A 651 4.25 38.46 -35.21
CA GLU A 651 5.45 37.74 -34.79
C GLU A 651 6.15 38.53 -33.67
N VAL A 652 6.58 37.82 -32.61
CA VAL A 652 7.34 38.41 -31.49
C VAL A 652 8.83 38.19 -31.73
N THR A 653 9.57 39.31 -31.68
CA THR A 653 11.03 39.39 -31.85
C THR A 653 11.75 38.90 -30.59
N VAL A 654 12.65 37.93 -30.75
CA VAL A 654 13.59 37.48 -29.71
C VAL A 654 14.82 38.38 -29.73
N SER A 655 15.12 39.06 -28.63
CA SER A 655 16.40 39.75 -28.42
C SER A 655 17.19 39.06 -27.31
N THR A 656 18.35 38.54 -27.68
CA THR A 656 19.35 37.92 -26.79
C THR A 656 20.33 39.00 -26.31
N LEU A 657 20.44 39.18 -25.00
CA LEU A 657 21.48 39.99 -24.36
C LEU A 657 22.55 39.04 -23.80
N VAL A 658 23.80 39.23 -24.25
CA VAL A 658 24.99 38.57 -23.71
C VAL A 658 25.65 39.50 -22.68
N PRO A 659 26.11 39.00 -21.52
CA PRO A 659 26.72 39.85 -20.49
C PRO A 659 28.17 40.22 -20.81
N ARG A 660 28.61 41.39 -20.33
CA ARG A 660 30.03 41.76 -20.20
C ARG A 660 30.62 41.23 -18.91
#